data_AF-A0A804IXJ8-F1
#
_entry.id   AF-A0A804IXJ8-F1
#
_cell.length_a   1.000
_cell.length_b   1.000
_cell.length_c   1.000
_cell.angle_alpha   90.00
_cell.angle_beta   90.00
_cell.angle_gamma   90.00
#
_symmetry.space_group_name_H-M   'P 1'
#
loop_
_entity.id
_entity.type
_entity.pdbx_description
1 polymer ?
#
loop_
_entity_poly.entity_id
_entity_poly.type
_entity_poly.pdbx_seq_one_letter_code
_entity_poly.pdbx_strand_id
1 'polypeptide(L)'
;MEEGRRKKKRTPATGQFEAEPGEMQEIEAAALVSRMIPPWSKQITLRGLAASLAIGVMYTVIVMKLNLTTGLVPTLNVSAALLAFAVLRSWTKLLHKIGVLSTPFTRQENTVVQTCAVACYNVAVGGGFGSYLLGLNKKTYEQAGVDTEGNVPGSYKDPGIGWMTAFLFTVSFVGLLALVPLRKIMIIDYKLTFPSGTATAILINGFHTPQGDNVAKKQVHGFAKYFAASFLWSTFQWFCSGGDGCGFSQFPVFGLKAWKQTFFFDFSLTYIGAGMICSHIVNLSLLLGAVVSWGIMWPLISELRGEWYSSSLPESSMSGLQGYKVFLSIALIVGDGLYNFLKILAFTARNMHARATRRMIKSEADQDNPILNDLQRNEVYIEESIPVWLAYSGYVLFTVVSIVVIPFMFPEVKWYYVVIAYMLAPALGFCNAYGAGLTDMNMAYNYGKVSLFILAAWAGKDSGVVAGLVGCGLIKSVVSISADLMHDFKTGHLTVTSPRSMLLSQAIGTAMGCIIAPLTFFLFYNIFDVGNPNGNWKAPYALIYRNMAILSVEGFSALPHHCLQLCYGFFGFAVVANMMRDTLPAKYSGWVPLPVAMAVPFLVGASFTIDMCVGSLIVFTWHKLNRKKGALMVPAVASGFICGDGLWMLPSSLLALAKVDPPICVKFVAIE
;
A
#
# COMPACT_ATOMS: atom_id res chain seq x y z
N MET A 1 53.11 -27.98 -60.45
CA MET A 1 51.81 -27.47 -60.92
C MET A 1 50.73 -28.39 -60.37
N GLU A 2 49.60 -27.78 -59.99
CA GLU A 2 48.34 -28.39 -59.54
C GLU A 2 48.20 -28.82 -58.07
N GLU A 3 47.70 -27.86 -57.28
CA GLU A 3 46.62 -27.99 -56.29
C GLU A 3 45.52 -29.00 -56.71
N GLY A 4 44.78 -29.68 -55.83
CA GLY A 4 44.62 -29.54 -54.39
C GLY A 4 43.51 -30.45 -53.82
N ARG A 5 43.36 -30.38 -52.49
CA ARG A 5 42.32 -30.95 -51.61
C ARG A 5 42.29 -32.48 -51.39
N ARG A 6 42.95 -32.90 -50.29
CA ARG A 6 42.50 -34.02 -49.44
C ARG A 6 42.44 -33.62 -47.96
N LYS A 7 41.34 -34.02 -47.33
CA LYS A 7 40.89 -33.81 -45.94
C LYS A 7 41.96 -34.17 -44.89
N LYS A 8 42.13 -33.32 -43.87
CA LYS A 8 42.72 -33.71 -42.58
C LYS A 8 41.73 -33.39 -41.45
N LYS A 9 41.28 -34.44 -40.75
CA LYS A 9 40.51 -34.38 -39.50
C LYS A 9 41.24 -33.49 -38.48
N ARG A 10 40.55 -32.51 -37.89
CA ARG A 10 40.92 -31.88 -36.62
C ARG A 10 39.84 -32.22 -35.60
N THR A 11 40.27 -32.87 -34.52
CA THR A 11 39.55 -33.05 -33.26
C THR A 11 39.10 -31.69 -32.69
N PRO A 12 37.93 -31.59 -32.04
CA PRO A 12 37.54 -30.35 -31.38
C PRO A 12 38.33 -30.19 -30.07
N ALA A 13 39.08 -29.10 -29.99
CA ALA A 13 39.71 -28.66 -28.74
C ALA A 13 38.60 -28.27 -27.75
N THR A 14 38.64 -28.85 -26.55
CA THR A 14 37.96 -28.37 -25.35
C THR A 14 38.41 -26.95 -25.06
N GLY A 15 37.59 -25.96 -25.44
CA GLY A 15 37.72 -24.59 -24.98
C GLY A 15 37.25 -24.50 -23.53
N GLN A 16 38.19 -24.55 -22.60
CA GLN A 16 37.98 -24.02 -21.26
C GLN A 16 37.89 -22.49 -21.40
N PHE A 17 36.71 -21.93 -21.16
CA PHE A 17 36.56 -20.50 -20.91
C PHE A 17 37.27 -20.21 -19.58
N GLU A 18 38.47 -19.64 -19.66
CA GLU A 18 39.13 -19.05 -18.49
C GLU A 18 38.44 -17.72 -18.20
N ALA A 19 37.67 -17.68 -17.10
CA ALA A 19 37.14 -16.42 -16.57
C ALA A 19 38.31 -15.55 -16.08
N GLU A 20 38.24 -14.23 -16.29
CA GLU A 20 39.30 -13.32 -15.84
C GLU A 20 39.47 -13.41 -14.31
N PRO A 21 40.70 -13.26 -13.77
CA PRO A 21 40.97 -13.41 -12.34
C PRO A 21 40.12 -12.51 -11.42
N GLY A 22 39.68 -11.35 -11.93
CA GLY A 22 38.77 -10.43 -11.25
C GLY A 22 37.34 -10.95 -11.14
N GLU A 23 36.78 -11.52 -12.22
CA GLU A 23 35.44 -12.14 -12.20
C GLU A 23 35.40 -13.37 -11.30
N MET A 24 36.47 -14.18 -11.29
CA MET A 24 36.56 -15.36 -10.44
C MET A 24 36.59 -15.00 -8.94
N GLN A 25 37.34 -13.95 -8.57
CA GLN A 25 37.36 -13.41 -7.20
C GLN A 25 36.02 -12.76 -6.80
N GLU A 26 35.33 -12.12 -7.73
CA GLU A 26 34.02 -11.50 -7.48
C GLU A 26 32.90 -12.53 -7.34
N ILE A 27 32.93 -13.61 -8.13
CA ILE A 27 32.03 -14.76 -8.00
C ILE A 27 32.30 -15.51 -6.70
N GLU A 28 33.57 -15.69 -6.29
CA GLU A 28 33.91 -16.26 -4.99
C GLU A 28 33.47 -15.38 -3.82
N ALA A 29 33.60 -14.05 -3.91
CA ALA A 29 33.12 -13.12 -2.90
C ALA A 29 31.59 -13.13 -2.79
N ALA A 30 30.88 -13.18 -3.92
CA ALA A 30 29.43 -13.35 -3.95
C ALA A 30 28.98 -14.70 -3.36
N ALA A 31 29.69 -15.79 -3.66
CA ALA A 31 29.45 -17.11 -3.10
C ALA A 31 29.74 -17.17 -1.59
N LEU A 32 30.78 -16.48 -1.11
CA LEU A 32 31.13 -16.37 0.31
C LEU A 32 30.08 -15.59 1.11
N VAL A 33 29.55 -14.50 0.56
CA VAL A 33 28.44 -13.74 1.18
C VAL A 33 27.13 -14.53 1.13
N SER A 34 26.85 -15.24 0.04
CA SER A 34 25.69 -16.16 -0.07
C SER A 34 25.76 -17.27 1.00
N ARG A 35 26.96 -17.82 1.27
CA ARG A 35 27.19 -18.77 2.38
C ARG A 35 26.97 -18.18 3.78
N MET A 36 27.00 -16.86 3.96
CA MET A 36 26.71 -16.19 5.24
C MET A 36 25.21 -15.94 5.46
N ILE A 37 24.35 -16.09 4.44
CA ILE A 37 22.91 -15.87 4.57
C ILE A 37 22.26 -17.17 5.07
N PRO A 38 21.49 -17.14 6.18
CA PRO A 38 20.79 -18.33 6.65
C PRO A 38 19.77 -18.79 5.59
N PRO A 39 19.61 -20.12 5.38
CA PRO A 39 18.60 -20.65 4.47
C PRO A 39 17.21 -20.15 4.87
N TRP A 40 16.31 -20.01 3.90
CA TRP A 40 15.00 -19.37 4.08
C TRP A 40 14.20 -19.93 5.29
N SER A 41 14.28 -21.24 5.54
CA SER A 41 13.61 -21.89 6.68
C SER A 41 14.17 -21.47 8.05
N LYS A 42 15.44 -21.08 8.13
CA LYS A 42 16.09 -20.56 9.34
C LYS A 42 15.93 -19.05 9.50
N GLN A 43 15.43 -18.34 8.48
CA GLN A 43 15.07 -16.92 8.59
C GLN A 43 13.79 -16.73 9.42
N ILE A 44 12.92 -17.74 9.45
CA ILE A 44 11.70 -17.77 10.27
C ILE A 44 12.03 -18.48 11.58
N THR A 45 11.97 -17.74 12.69
CA THR A 45 12.29 -18.27 14.02
C THR A 45 11.06 -18.26 14.91
N LEU A 46 10.97 -19.20 15.86
CA LEU A 46 9.86 -19.25 16.81
C LEU A 46 9.76 -17.98 17.66
N ARG A 47 10.90 -17.47 18.14
CA ARG A 47 10.96 -16.18 18.87
C ARG A 47 10.51 -15.01 17.99
N GLY A 48 10.84 -15.06 16.70
CA GLY A 48 10.41 -14.07 15.72
C GLY A 48 8.89 -14.08 15.54
N LEU A 49 8.29 -15.27 15.40
CA LEU A 49 6.83 -15.41 15.32
C LEU A 49 6.13 -14.93 16.61
N ALA A 50 6.68 -15.23 17.79
CA ALA A 50 6.15 -14.72 19.06
C ALA A 50 6.24 -13.19 19.16
N ALA A 51 7.37 -12.59 18.76
CA ALA A 51 7.51 -11.13 18.67
C ALA A 51 6.54 -10.52 17.64
N SER A 52 6.35 -11.19 16.51
CA SER A 52 5.41 -10.77 15.46
C SER A 52 3.97 -10.76 15.98
N LEU A 53 3.59 -11.76 16.77
CA LEU A 53 2.29 -11.82 17.43
C LEU A 53 2.09 -10.66 18.40
N ALA A 54 3.05 -10.41 19.29
CA ALA A 54 2.95 -9.31 20.25
C ALA A 54 2.83 -7.94 19.56
N ILE A 55 3.70 -7.68 18.57
CA ILE A 55 3.70 -6.42 17.81
C ILE A 55 2.43 -6.31 16.96
N GLY A 56 2.02 -7.39 16.31
CA GLY A 56 0.82 -7.47 15.48
C GLY A 56 -0.46 -7.20 16.27
N VAL A 57 -0.63 -7.81 17.46
CA VAL A 57 -1.76 -7.54 18.36
C VAL A 57 -1.79 -6.07 18.77
N MET A 58 -0.66 -5.54 19.22
CA MET A 58 -0.56 -4.14 19.65
C MET A 58 -0.99 -3.16 18.55
N TYR A 59 -0.45 -3.33 17.33
CA TYR A 59 -0.84 -2.46 16.21
C TYR A 59 -2.28 -2.70 15.75
N THR A 60 -2.78 -3.94 15.82
CA THR A 60 -4.17 -4.24 15.45
C THR A 60 -5.16 -3.46 16.31
N VAL A 61 -4.93 -3.35 17.62
CA VAL A 61 -5.76 -2.53 18.54
C VAL A 61 -5.78 -1.05 18.11
N ILE A 62 -4.61 -0.51 17.79
CA ILE A 62 -4.44 0.90 17.45
C ILE A 62 -5.08 1.22 16.10
N VAL A 63 -4.80 0.39 15.10
CA VAL A 63 -5.38 0.49 13.76
C VAL A 63 -6.90 0.34 13.82
N MET A 64 -7.43 -0.59 14.62
CA MET A 64 -8.86 -0.75 14.80
C MET A 64 -9.49 0.53 15.37
N LYS A 65 -8.85 1.13 16.38
CA LYS A 65 -9.31 2.40 16.93
C LYS A 65 -9.40 3.47 15.84
N LEU A 66 -8.30 3.70 15.12
CA LEU A 66 -8.23 4.71 14.07
C LEU A 66 -9.28 4.46 12.98
N ASN A 67 -9.48 3.19 12.58
CA ASN A 67 -10.51 2.83 11.60
C ASN A 67 -11.94 3.18 12.06
N LEU A 68 -12.25 3.00 13.34
CA LEU A 68 -13.59 3.27 13.88
C LEU A 68 -13.84 4.74 14.23
N THR A 69 -12.79 5.53 14.47
CA THR A 69 -12.90 6.96 14.77
C THR A 69 -12.73 7.85 13.54
N THR A 70 -11.56 7.79 12.89
CA THR A 70 -11.19 8.68 11.77
C THR A 70 -11.30 7.99 10.40
N GLY A 71 -11.21 6.65 10.37
CA GLY A 71 -11.20 5.85 9.16
C GLY A 71 -9.96 5.99 8.28
N LEU A 72 -8.92 6.68 8.77
CA LEU A 72 -7.63 6.85 8.10
C LEU A 72 -6.53 6.21 8.95
N VAL A 73 -5.72 5.36 8.33
CA VAL A 73 -4.64 4.64 9.01
C VAL A 73 -3.33 4.93 8.26
N PRO A 74 -2.33 5.54 8.92
CA PRO A 74 -1.03 5.76 8.32
C PRO A 74 -0.25 4.43 8.18
N THR A 75 0.80 4.43 7.36
CA THR A 75 1.71 3.29 7.23
C THR A 75 2.57 3.15 8.49
N LEU A 76 2.56 1.97 9.13
CA LEU A 76 3.29 1.70 10.37
C LEU A 76 4.49 0.73 10.18
N ASN A 77 4.87 0.46 8.93
CA ASN A 77 5.88 -0.55 8.58
C ASN A 77 7.25 -0.26 9.20
N VAL A 78 7.72 0.99 9.12
CA VAL A 78 9.03 1.40 9.66
C VAL A 78 9.04 1.29 11.18
N SER A 79 7.95 1.69 11.84
CA SER A 79 7.80 1.57 13.30
C SER A 79 7.73 0.11 13.75
N ALA A 80 7.08 -0.76 12.97
CA ALA A 80 7.06 -2.20 13.23
C ALA A 80 8.46 -2.82 13.16
N ALA A 81 9.30 -2.42 12.19
CA ALA A 81 10.70 -2.87 12.12
C ALA A 81 11.56 -2.38 13.29
N LEU A 82 11.35 -1.13 13.73
CA LEU A 82 12.05 -0.59 14.91
C LEU A 82 11.71 -1.39 16.17
N LEU A 83 10.42 -1.67 16.40
CA LEU A 83 9.96 -2.45 17.54
C LEU A 83 10.42 -3.90 17.46
N ALA A 84 10.38 -4.52 16.27
CA ALA A 84 10.91 -5.86 16.06
C ALA A 84 12.38 -5.95 16.45
N PHE A 85 13.19 -4.96 16.03
CA PHE A 85 14.58 -4.85 16.47
C PHE A 85 14.73 -4.71 17.98
N ALA A 86 13.97 -3.80 18.61
CA ALA A 86 14.05 -3.54 20.04
C ALA A 86 13.67 -4.77 20.88
N VAL A 87 12.56 -5.44 20.51
CA VAL A 87 12.05 -6.64 21.19
C VAL A 87 13.02 -7.79 21.04
N LEU A 88 13.44 -8.14 19.82
CA LEU A 88 14.32 -9.29 19.60
C LEU A 88 15.73 -9.08 20.13
N ARG A 89 16.26 -7.85 20.06
CA ARG A 89 17.55 -7.53 20.65
C ARG A 89 17.53 -7.63 22.17
N SER A 90 16.46 -7.14 22.81
CA SER A 90 16.27 -7.25 24.26
C SER A 90 16.09 -8.71 24.68
N TRP A 91 15.28 -9.47 23.93
CA TRP A 91 15.07 -10.90 24.13
C TRP A 91 16.37 -11.69 24.05
N THR A 92 17.18 -11.45 23.02
CA THR A 92 18.46 -12.14 22.81
C THR A 92 19.47 -11.80 23.91
N LYS A 93 19.55 -10.52 24.32
CA LYS A 93 20.39 -10.10 25.44
C LYS A 93 19.96 -10.73 26.76
N LEU A 94 18.66 -10.85 27.01
CA LEU A 94 18.12 -11.45 28.22
C LEU A 94 18.45 -12.95 28.27
N LEU A 95 18.24 -13.69 27.17
CA LEU A 95 18.61 -15.10 27.08
C LEU A 95 20.11 -15.33 27.31
N HIS A 96 20.95 -14.48 26.71
CA HIS A 96 22.40 -14.54 26.92
C HIS A 96 22.78 -14.28 28.39
N LYS A 97 22.08 -13.37 29.09
CA LYS A 97 22.29 -13.13 30.53
C LYS A 97 21.87 -14.33 31.39
N ILE A 98 20.88 -15.11 30.95
CA ILE A 98 20.38 -16.30 31.65
C ILE A 98 21.18 -17.57 31.26
N GLY A 99 22.21 -17.43 30.42
CA GLY A 99 23.09 -18.54 30.02
C GLY A 99 22.49 -19.46 28.94
N VAL A 100 21.38 -19.08 28.31
CA VAL A 100 20.76 -19.84 27.22
C VAL A 100 21.43 -19.47 25.90
N LEU A 101 22.04 -20.46 25.23
CA LEU A 101 22.64 -20.28 23.91
C LEU A 101 21.53 -19.92 22.90
N SER A 102 21.51 -18.67 22.44
CA SER A 102 20.50 -18.18 21.49
C SER A 102 21.12 -17.97 20.13
N THR A 103 20.39 -18.31 19.06
CA THR A 103 20.82 -18.02 17.69
C THR A 103 21.05 -16.51 17.50
N PRO A 104 22.05 -16.10 16.72
CA PRO A 104 22.32 -14.68 16.49
C PRO A 104 21.11 -14.01 15.81
N PHE A 105 20.78 -12.80 16.26
CA PHE A 105 19.68 -12.02 15.67
C PHE A 105 20.13 -11.38 14.34
N THR A 106 19.49 -11.81 13.25
CA THR A 106 19.88 -11.43 11.88
C THR A 106 18.95 -10.35 11.30
N ARG A 107 19.42 -9.66 10.25
CA ARG A 107 18.61 -8.70 9.49
C ARG A 107 17.39 -9.37 8.82
N GLN A 108 17.56 -10.62 8.39
CA GLN A 108 16.50 -11.39 7.74
C GLN A 108 15.39 -11.74 8.74
N GLU A 109 15.77 -12.15 9.95
CA GLU A 109 14.81 -12.40 11.03
C GLU A 109 14.01 -11.13 11.37
N ASN A 110 14.66 -9.97 11.46
CA ASN A 110 13.98 -8.68 11.69
C ASN A 110 12.98 -8.35 10.56
N THR A 111 13.40 -8.56 9.31
CA THR A 111 12.53 -8.36 8.13
C THR A 111 11.31 -9.28 8.19
N VAL A 112 11.52 -10.57 8.49
CA VAL A 112 10.44 -11.56 8.65
C VAL A 112 9.44 -11.14 9.73
N VAL A 113 9.92 -10.67 10.88
CA VAL A 113 9.04 -10.21 11.97
C VAL A 113 8.25 -8.97 11.58
N GLN A 114 8.88 -8.00 10.92
CA GLN A 114 8.17 -6.84 10.39
C GLN A 114 7.08 -7.25 9.40
N THR A 115 7.40 -8.08 8.40
CA THR A 115 6.42 -8.55 7.41
C THR A 115 5.25 -9.28 8.07
N CYS A 116 5.54 -10.20 9.00
CA CYS A 116 4.49 -10.93 9.72
C CYS A 116 3.60 -10.02 10.57
N ALA A 117 4.19 -9.05 11.30
CA ALA A 117 3.42 -8.11 12.13
C ALA A 117 2.58 -7.14 11.28
N VAL A 118 3.14 -6.65 10.16
CA VAL A 118 2.44 -5.77 9.21
C VAL A 118 1.26 -6.49 8.57
N ALA A 119 1.48 -7.72 8.09
CA ALA A 119 0.42 -8.54 7.53
C ALA A 119 -0.72 -8.79 8.52
N CYS A 120 -0.40 -8.95 9.82
CA CYS A 120 -1.38 -9.12 10.88
C CYS A 120 -2.28 -7.89 11.06
N TYR A 121 -1.70 -6.71 11.31
CA TYR A 121 -2.52 -5.52 11.54
C TYR A 121 -3.17 -4.99 10.24
N ASN A 122 -2.60 -5.25 9.07
CA ASN A 122 -3.21 -4.85 7.80
C ASN A 122 -4.53 -5.55 7.54
N VAL A 123 -4.79 -6.74 8.13
CA VAL A 123 -6.13 -7.34 8.07
C VAL A 123 -7.16 -6.44 8.79
N ALA A 124 -6.79 -5.70 9.84
CA ALA A 124 -7.69 -4.73 10.46
C ALA A 124 -7.94 -3.50 9.57
N VAL A 125 -6.96 -3.06 8.77
CA VAL A 125 -7.13 -1.99 7.77
C VAL A 125 -7.98 -2.48 6.58
N GLY A 126 -7.59 -3.60 5.99
CA GLY A 126 -8.18 -4.18 4.78
C GLY A 126 -9.53 -4.84 5.02
N GLY A 127 -9.77 -5.36 6.22
CA GLY A 127 -10.88 -6.25 6.55
C GLY A 127 -12.27 -5.61 6.65
N GLY A 128 -12.39 -4.29 6.55
CA GLY A 128 -13.71 -3.64 6.38
C GLY A 128 -14.49 -3.37 7.67
N PHE A 129 -13.85 -3.51 8.83
CA PHE A 129 -14.45 -3.36 10.16
C PHE A 129 -15.03 -1.96 10.45
N GLY A 130 -14.55 -0.92 9.79
CA GLY A 130 -15.12 0.44 9.87
C GLY A 130 -15.81 0.90 8.58
N SER A 131 -15.97 0.01 7.59
CA SER A 131 -16.50 0.33 6.25
C SER A 131 -17.49 -0.73 5.77
N TYR A 132 -17.15 -1.54 4.76
CA TYR A 132 -18.11 -2.38 4.06
C TYR A 132 -18.67 -3.55 4.90
N LEU A 133 -17.91 -4.14 5.83
CA LEU A 133 -18.45 -5.20 6.71
C LEU A 133 -19.37 -4.61 7.76
N LEU A 134 -18.99 -3.48 8.36
CA LEU A 134 -19.85 -2.81 9.34
C LEU A 134 -21.09 -2.22 8.68
N GLY A 135 -21.00 -1.80 7.42
CA GLY A 135 -22.15 -1.36 6.62
C GLY A 135 -23.22 -2.43 6.38
N LEU A 136 -22.93 -3.70 6.68
CA LEU A 136 -23.91 -4.79 6.67
C LEU A 136 -24.70 -4.88 7.99
N ASN A 137 -24.31 -4.22 9.08
CA ASN A 137 -25.02 -4.38 10.34
C ASN A 137 -26.41 -3.73 10.33
N LYS A 138 -27.26 -4.16 11.28
CA LYS A 138 -28.63 -3.65 11.38
C LYS A 138 -28.69 -2.15 11.66
N LYS A 139 -27.81 -1.64 12.52
CA LYS A 139 -27.77 -0.21 12.90
C LYS A 139 -27.49 0.71 11.70
N THR A 140 -26.53 0.36 10.84
CA THR A 140 -26.23 1.11 9.62
C THR A 140 -27.32 0.93 8.57
N TYR A 141 -27.96 -0.24 8.51
CA TYR A 141 -29.16 -0.45 7.69
C TYR A 141 -30.30 0.51 8.05
N GLU A 142 -30.62 0.65 9.34
CA GLU A 142 -31.67 1.55 9.82
C GLU A 142 -31.30 3.03 9.59
N GLN A 143 -30.04 3.39 9.81
CA GLN A 143 -29.53 4.76 9.56
C GLN A 143 -29.55 5.16 8.08
N ALA A 144 -29.44 4.20 7.16
CA ALA A 144 -29.52 4.44 5.73
C ALA A 144 -30.98 4.67 5.23
N GLY A 145 -31.97 4.49 6.12
CA GLY A 145 -33.39 4.62 5.82
C GLY A 145 -34.00 3.30 5.35
N VAL A 146 -34.91 2.76 6.14
CA VAL A 146 -35.57 1.46 5.89
C VAL A 146 -36.45 1.49 4.63
N ASP A 147 -37.05 2.64 4.35
CA ASP A 147 -37.92 2.84 3.19
C ASP A 147 -37.17 3.33 1.94
N THR A 148 -35.84 3.42 2.02
CA THR A 148 -35.01 3.85 0.89
C THR A 148 -35.02 2.78 -0.20
N GLU A 149 -35.32 3.17 -1.44
CA GLU A 149 -35.32 2.28 -2.60
C GLU A 149 -33.95 1.59 -2.76
N GLY A 150 -33.94 0.25 -2.90
CA GLY A 150 -32.72 -0.57 -2.95
C GLY A 150 -32.18 -1.01 -1.57
N ASN A 151 -32.65 -0.44 -0.45
CA ASN A 151 -32.30 -0.87 0.89
C ASN A 151 -33.29 -1.92 1.42
N VAL A 152 -33.36 -3.09 0.77
CA VAL A 152 -34.45 -4.05 1.01
C VAL A 152 -34.50 -4.62 2.43
N PRO A 153 -35.70 -4.95 2.97
CA PRO A 153 -35.84 -5.58 4.27
C PRO A 153 -35.01 -6.86 4.40
N GLY A 154 -34.23 -6.97 5.47
CA GLY A 154 -33.36 -8.14 5.71
C GLY A 154 -32.01 -8.10 4.99
N SER A 155 -31.68 -7.04 4.25
CA SER A 155 -30.35 -6.83 3.62
C SER A 155 -29.25 -6.42 4.62
N TYR A 156 -29.26 -7.05 5.79
CA TYR A 156 -28.29 -6.84 6.85
C TYR A 156 -27.84 -8.17 7.45
N LYS A 157 -26.61 -8.18 7.95
CA LYS A 157 -26.02 -9.29 8.68
C LYS A 157 -25.21 -8.72 9.83
N ASP A 158 -25.66 -8.94 11.05
CA ASP A 158 -24.98 -8.42 12.22
C ASP A 158 -23.56 -9.01 12.34
N PRO A 159 -22.59 -8.21 12.82
CA PRO A 159 -21.23 -8.68 13.03
C PRO A 159 -21.22 -9.96 13.87
N GLY A 160 -20.40 -10.93 13.46
CA GLY A 160 -20.21 -12.19 14.18
C GLY A 160 -18.77 -12.66 14.06
N ILE A 161 -18.12 -12.96 15.19
CA ILE A 161 -16.70 -13.36 15.22
C ILE A 161 -16.44 -14.52 14.25
N GLY A 162 -17.28 -15.57 14.30
CA GLY A 162 -17.11 -16.76 13.48
C GLY A 162 -17.17 -16.48 11.98
N TRP A 163 -18.26 -15.85 11.50
CA TRP A 163 -18.41 -15.59 10.07
C TRP A 163 -17.43 -14.54 9.57
N MET A 164 -17.11 -13.49 10.35
CA MET A 164 -16.13 -12.48 9.94
C MET A 164 -14.73 -13.10 9.84
N THR A 165 -14.36 -13.97 10.77
CA THR A 165 -13.10 -14.73 10.70
C THR A 165 -13.06 -15.61 9.44
N ALA A 166 -14.12 -16.38 9.18
CA ALA A 166 -14.22 -17.23 7.99
C ALA A 166 -14.16 -16.41 6.68
N PHE A 167 -14.85 -15.27 6.62
CA PHE A 167 -14.80 -14.34 5.49
C PHE A 167 -13.36 -13.89 5.22
N LEU A 168 -12.66 -13.40 6.25
CA LEU A 168 -11.30 -12.89 6.11
C LEU A 168 -10.32 -13.99 5.68
N PHE A 169 -10.41 -15.19 6.24
CA PHE A 169 -9.61 -16.34 5.78
C PHE A 169 -9.85 -16.64 4.30
N THR A 170 -11.11 -16.60 3.88
CA THR A 170 -11.51 -16.90 2.49
C THR A 170 -10.96 -15.86 1.52
N VAL A 171 -11.07 -14.57 1.83
CA VAL A 171 -10.73 -13.50 0.88
C VAL A 171 -9.28 -13.04 0.93
N SER A 172 -8.61 -13.15 2.08
CA SER A 172 -7.28 -12.54 2.28
C SER A 172 -6.16 -13.32 1.60
N PHE A 173 -6.26 -14.66 1.57
CA PHE A 173 -5.21 -15.52 1.03
C PHE A 173 -5.10 -15.46 -0.50
N VAL A 174 -6.19 -15.12 -1.20
CA VAL A 174 -6.19 -14.92 -2.66
C VAL A 174 -5.23 -13.80 -3.05
N GLY A 175 -5.17 -12.71 -2.27
CA GLY A 175 -4.27 -11.58 -2.49
C GLY A 175 -2.78 -11.91 -2.37
N LEU A 176 -2.42 -12.88 -1.52
CA LEU A 176 -1.02 -13.27 -1.33
C LEU A 176 -0.38 -13.88 -2.58
N LEU A 177 -1.18 -14.45 -3.47
CA LEU A 177 -0.68 -15.16 -4.65
C LEU A 177 -0.91 -14.41 -5.96
N ALA A 178 -1.82 -13.42 -5.97
CA ALA A 178 -2.25 -12.72 -7.19
C ALA A 178 -1.10 -12.05 -7.94
N LEU A 179 -0.15 -11.43 -7.22
CA LEU A 179 0.96 -10.66 -7.81
C LEU A 179 2.33 -11.31 -7.65
N VAL A 180 2.42 -12.52 -7.06
CA VAL A 180 3.70 -13.23 -6.93
C VAL A 180 4.43 -13.40 -8.28
N PRO A 181 3.76 -13.74 -9.40
CA PRO A 181 4.43 -13.85 -10.71
C PRO A 181 4.95 -12.50 -11.23
N LEU A 182 4.29 -11.39 -10.86
CA LEU A 182 4.61 -10.03 -11.32
C LEU A 182 5.67 -9.33 -10.46
N ARG A 183 6.07 -9.95 -9.35
CA ARG A 183 7.09 -9.45 -8.42
C ARG A 183 8.37 -8.99 -9.11
N LYS A 184 8.93 -9.83 -10.00
CA LYS A 184 10.17 -9.51 -10.73
C LYS A 184 10.00 -8.25 -11.57
N ILE A 185 8.88 -8.14 -12.28
CA ILE A 185 8.56 -6.99 -13.12
C ILE A 185 8.51 -5.71 -12.28
N MET A 186 7.84 -5.74 -11.13
CA MET A 186 7.65 -4.53 -10.31
C MET A 186 8.91 -4.10 -9.56
N ILE A 187 9.63 -5.05 -8.97
CA ILE A 187 10.77 -4.78 -8.07
C ILE A 187 12.09 -4.63 -8.84
N ILE A 188 12.33 -5.49 -9.83
CA ILE A 188 13.60 -5.54 -10.57
C ILE A 188 13.49 -4.75 -11.88
N ASP A 189 12.48 -5.03 -12.72
CA ASP A 189 12.43 -4.45 -14.06
C ASP A 189 12.00 -2.98 -14.03
N TYR A 190 10.90 -2.65 -13.34
CA TYR A 190 10.43 -1.27 -13.17
C TYR A 190 11.13 -0.49 -12.05
N LYS A 191 11.89 -1.18 -11.18
CA LYS A 191 12.60 -0.59 -10.03
C LYS A 191 11.72 0.34 -9.20
N LEU A 192 10.45 -0.02 -9.00
CA LEU A 192 9.53 0.80 -8.20
C LEU A 192 10.11 1.04 -6.81
N THR A 193 9.91 2.26 -6.31
CA THR A 193 10.56 2.73 -5.09
C THR A 193 9.96 2.05 -3.86
N PHE A 194 8.63 1.94 -3.78
CA PHE A 194 7.89 1.54 -2.57
C PHE A 194 8.46 2.24 -1.33
N PRO A 195 8.25 3.57 -1.19
CA PRO A 195 8.95 4.42 -0.22
C PRO A 195 9.02 3.86 1.21
N SER A 196 7.90 3.40 1.78
CA SER A 196 7.84 2.76 3.09
C SER A 196 8.66 1.47 3.17
N GLY A 197 8.63 0.64 2.13
CA GLY A 197 9.43 -0.60 2.08
C GLY A 197 10.93 -0.30 1.99
N THR A 198 11.30 0.72 1.20
CA THR A 198 12.69 1.21 1.11
C THR A 198 13.16 1.81 2.43
N ALA A 199 12.35 2.64 3.09
CA ALA A 199 12.65 3.20 4.41
C ALA A 199 12.89 2.09 5.45
N THR A 200 11.99 1.10 5.51
CA THR A 200 12.11 -0.05 6.39
C THR A 200 13.40 -0.83 6.15
N ALA A 201 13.74 -1.12 4.88
CA ALA A 201 14.95 -1.87 4.57
C ALA A 201 16.24 -1.13 4.95
N ILE A 202 16.29 0.18 4.72
CA ILE A 202 17.44 1.01 5.07
C ILE A 202 17.63 1.04 6.58
N LEU A 203 16.53 1.14 7.33
CA LEU A 203 16.55 1.07 8.78
C LEU A 203 17.08 -0.28 9.29
N ILE A 204 16.52 -1.39 8.80
CA ILE A 204 16.92 -2.74 9.20
C ILE A 204 18.40 -2.96 8.88
N ASN A 205 18.84 -2.63 7.67
CA ASN A 205 20.25 -2.76 7.29
C ASN A 205 21.13 -1.92 8.23
N GLY A 206 20.76 -0.67 8.50
CA GLY A 206 21.50 0.21 9.42
C GLY A 206 21.67 -0.36 10.82
N PHE A 207 20.66 -1.06 11.36
CA PHE A 207 20.72 -1.67 12.68
C PHE A 207 21.61 -2.92 12.78
N HIS A 208 21.81 -3.62 11.67
CA HIS A 208 22.55 -4.88 11.63
C HIS A 208 23.95 -4.77 11.01
N THR A 209 24.37 -3.61 10.51
CA THR A 209 25.75 -3.40 10.04
C THR A 209 26.76 -3.48 11.21
N PRO A 210 27.86 -4.24 11.08
CA PRO A 210 28.87 -4.34 12.13
C PRO A 210 29.50 -2.98 12.48
N GLN A 211 29.98 -2.83 13.73
CA GLN A 211 30.44 -1.59 14.35
C GLN A 211 31.69 -0.91 13.71
N GLY A 212 32.06 -1.28 12.48
CA GLY A 212 33.20 -0.72 11.72
C GLY A 212 32.82 0.22 10.56
N ASP A 213 31.58 0.20 10.07
CA ASP A 213 31.19 1.07 8.96
C ASP A 213 30.80 2.47 9.45
N ASN A 214 31.68 3.45 9.19
CA ASN A 214 31.47 4.85 9.53
C ASN A 214 30.22 5.46 8.86
N VAL A 215 29.80 4.93 7.70
CA VAL A 215 28.59 5.38 7.00
C VAL A 215 27.35 4.89 7.74
N ALA A 216 27.30 3.60 8.11
CA ALA A 216 26.20 3.04 8.88
C ALA A 216 26.01 3.73 10.24
N LYS A 217 27.11 4.03 10.96
CA LYS A 217 27.04 4.81 12.22
C LYS A 217 26.43 6.20 12.01
N LYS A 218 26.82 6.90 10.94
CA LYS A 218 26.25 8.22 10.60
C LYS A 218 24.77 8.12 10.24
N GLN A 219 24.35 7.09 9.51
CA GLN A 219 22.95 6.85 9.17
C GLN A 219 22.11 6.55 10.41
N VAL A 220 22.57 5.67 11.30
CA VAL A 220 21.86 5.35 12.56
C VAL A 220 21.77 6.58 13.47
N HIS A 221 22.85 7.35 13.60
CA HIS A 221 22.82 8.59 14.38
C HIS A 221 21.89 9.64 13.76
N GLY A 222 21.92 9.80 12.43
CA GLY A 222 20.99 10.66 11.71
C GLY A 222 19.55 10.24 11.93
N PHE A 223 19.24 8.96 11.70
CA PHE A 223 17.93 8.38 11.97
C PHE A 223 17.47 8.68 13.40
N ALA A 224 18.28 8.35 14.41
CA ALA A 224 17.92 8.55 15.82
C ALA A 224 17.65 10.03 16.16
N LYS A 225 18.45 10.95 15.61
CA LYS A 225 18.26 12.40 15.79
C LYS A 225 16.93 12.88 15.23
N TYR A 226 16.63 12.53 13.98
CA TYR A 226 15.41 12.99 13.31
C TYR A 226 14.18 12.23 13.78
N PHE A 227 14.34 10.97 14.20
CA PHE A 227 13.32 10.20 14.92
C PHE A 227 12.92 10.90 16.23
N ALA A 228 13.89 11.27 17.08
CA ALA A 228 13.60 11.95 18.33
C ALA A 228 12.95 13.32 18.09
N ALA A 229 13.46 14.10 17.12
CA ALA A 229 12.85 15.36 16.73
C ALA A 229 11.41 15.18 16.25
N SER A 230 11.15 14.15 15.44
CA SER A 230 9.83 13.86 14.93
C SER A 230 8.85 13.41 16.00
N PHE A 231 9.28 12.51 16.88
CA PHE A 231 8.47 12.04 17.99
C PHE A 231 8.08 13.21 18.91
N LEU A 232 9.04 14.06 19.29
CA LEU A 232 8.80 15.24 20.12
C LEU A 232 7.90 16.27 19.43
N TRP A 233 8.05 16.44 18.11
CA TRP A 233 7.16 17.31 17.34
C TRP A 233 5.72 16.79 17.33
N SER A 234 5.50 15.50 17.09
CA SER A 234 4.17 14.90 17.12
C SER A 234 3.56 14.95 18.54
N THR A 235 4.39 14.83 19.57
CA THR A 235 4.00 15.09 20.97
C THR A 235 3.49 16.51 21.14
N PHE A 236 4.28 17.50 20.72
CA PHE A 236 3.91 18.91 20.80
C PHE A 236 2.63 19.22 20.02
N GLN A 237 2.50 18.70 18.79
CA GLN A 237 1.29 18.86 17.99
C GLN A 237 0.06 18.28 18.70
N TRP A 238 0.18 17.10 19.31
CA TRP A 238 -0.89 16.50 20.09
C TRP A 238 -1.30 17.42 21.24
N PHE A 239 -0.36 17.98 22.01
CA PHE A 239 -0.69 18.92 23.09
C PHE A 239 -1.53 20.14 22.62
N CYS A 240 -1.34 20.57 21.38
CA CYS A 240 -2.02 21.71 20.77
C CYS A 240 -3.30 21.36 19.98
N SER A 241 -3.72 20.09 19.94
CA SER A 241 -4.86 19.60 19.15
C SER A 241 -6.12 19.32 19.99
N GLY A 242 -6.35 20.10 21.05
CA GLY A 242 -7.46 19.93 22.00
C GLY A 242 -8.83 20.27 21.42
N GLY A 243 -9.38 19.44 20.55
CA GLY A 243 -10.75 19.55 20.00
C GLY A 243 -10.82 19.52 18.47
N ASP A 244 -12.05 19.53 17.95
CA ASP A 244 -12.31 19.46 16.50
C ASP A 244 -11.81 20.71 15.77
N GLY A 245 -10.94 20.49 14.78
CA GLY A 245 -10.31 21.55 13.98
C GLY A 245 -9.27 22.37 14.76
N CYS A 246 -8.73 21.83 15.86
CA CYS A 246 -7.67 22.46 16.64
C CYS A 246 -6.29 21.87 16.27
N GLY A 247 -5.27 22.71 16.28
CA GLY A 247 -3.86 22.32 16.23
C GLY A 247 -3.10 22.84 15.01
N PHE A 248 -1.78 22.70 15.08
CA PHE A 248 -0.87 23.07 13.98
C PHE A 248 -1.05 22.21 12.72
N SER A 249 -1.77 21.08 12.83
CA SER A 249 -2.15 20.23 11.70
C SER A 249 -3.08 20.90 10.69
N GLN A 250 -3.58 22.10 11.00
CA GLN A 250 -4.45 22.88 10.12
C GLN A 250 -3.91 24.29 9.86
N PHE A 251 -2.59 24.49 9.93
CA PHE A 251 -1.98 25.81 9.84
C PHE A 251 -2.18 26.45 8.45
N PRO A 252 -2.92 27.57 8.35
CA PRO A 252 -3.35 28.13 7.06
C PRO A 252 -2.25 28.99 6.42
N VAL A 253 -1.13 28.36 5.99
CA VAL A 253 0.02 29.05 5.36
C VAL A 253 -0.41 29.94 4.18
N PHE A 254 -1.38 29.49 3.39
CA PHE A 254 -1.84 30.17 2.18
C PHE A 254 -3.09 31.04 2.41
N GLY A 255 -3.45 31.30 3.67
CA GLY A 255 -4.63 32.05 4.07
C GLY A 255 -5.90 31.21 4.22
N LEU A 256 -6.91 31.78 4.85
CA LEU A 256 -8.13 31.06 5.26
C LEU A 256 -9.01 30.62 4.08
N LYS A 257 -8.97 31.33 2.95
CA LYS A 257 -9.69 30.93 1.73
C LYS A 257 -9.12 29.64 1.14
N ALA A 258 -7.79 29.52 1.11
CA ALA A 258 -7.09 28.32 0.65
C ALA A 258 -7.28 27.16 1.64
N TRP A 259 -7.26 27.45 2.94
CA TRP A 259 -7.54 26.48 4.00
C TRP A 259 -8.91 25.80 3.84
N LYS A 260 -9.97 26.54 3.50
CA LYS A 260 -11.30 25.97 3.19
C LYS A 260 -11.28 24.98 2.03
N GLN A 261 -10.34 25.15 1.09
CA GLN A 261 -10.11 24.25 -0.03
C GLN A 261 -9.04 23.19 0.27
N THR A 262 -8.75 22.91 1.55
CA THR A 262 -7.75 21.94 2.03
C THR A 262 -6.29 22.30 1.74
N PHE A 263 -6.00 23.52 1.24
CA PHE A 263 -4.63 24.00 1.05
C PHE A 263 -4.10 24.64 2.32
N PHE A 264 -3.55 23.80 3.19
CA PHE A 264 -2.87 24.19 4.41
C PHE A 264 -1.69 23.25 4.66
N PHE A 265 -0.77 23.67 5.53
CA PHE A 265 0.37 22.85 5.91
C PHE A 265 0.05 22.12 7.20
N ASP A 266 0.06 20.79 7.16
CA ASP A 266 -0.30 19.96 8.32
C ASP A 266 0.91 19.61 9.21
N PHE A 267 2.12 19.99 8.76
CA PHE A 267 3.38 19.74 9.48
C PHE A 267 3.56 18.24 9.81
N SER A 268 3.00 17.34 9.01
CA SER A 268 3.15 15.90 9.18
C SER A 268 4.52 15.47 8.69
N LEU A 269 5.39 15.15 9.66
CA LEU A 269 6.72 14.66 9.35
C LEU A 269 6.68 13.31 8.62
N THR A 270 5.62 12.51 8.79
CA THR A 270 5.38 11.32 7.95
C THR A 270 5.28 11.67 6.47
N TYR A 271 4.43 12.63 6.09
CA TYR A 271 4.27 13.03 4.68
C TYR A 271 5.51 13.75 4.14
N ILE A 272 6.17 14.59 4.95
CA ILE A 272 7.44 15.20 4.56
C ILE A 272 8.49 14.11 4.30
N GLY A 273 8.62 13.12 5.19
CA GLY A 273 9.53 11.99 5.03
C GLY A 273 9.23 11.15 3.78
N ALA A 274 7.95 10.82 3.53
CA ALA A 274 7.53 10.14 2.30
C ALA A 274 7.89 10.96 1.05
N GLY A 275 7.67 12.28 1.10
CA GLY A 275 8.04 13.22 0.04
C GLY A 275 9.54 13.33 -0.23
N MET A 276 10.39 13.05 0.76
CA MET A 276 11.86 12.99 0.58
C MET A 276 12.32 11.71 -0.14
N ILE A 277 11.55 10.63 -0.08
CA ILE A 277 11.89 9.34 -0.71
C ILE A 277 11.24 9.22 -2.10
N CYS A 278 10.01 9.72 -2.25
CA CYS A 278 9.33 9.78 -3.53
C CYS A 278 10.10 10.60 -4.56
N SER A 279 9.99 10.22 -5.83
CA SER A 279 10.57 11.01 -6.92
C SER A 279 9.88 12.37 -7.04
N HIS A 280 10.61 13.41 -7.46
CA HIS A 280 10.05 14.75 -7.60
C HIS A 280 8.83 14.80 -8.53
N ILE A 281 8.81 13.98 -9.59
CA ILE A 281 7.67 13.90 -10.52
C ILE A 281 6.40 13.37 -9.84
N VAL A 282 6.53 12.48 -8.86
CA VAL A 282 5.39 12.00 -8.07
C VAL A 282 4.81 13.14 -7.24
N ASN A 283 5.65 13.88 -6.50
CA ASN A 283 5.16 14.96 -5.64
C ASN A 283 4.59 16.12 -6.46
N LEU A 284 5.19 16.45 -7.61
CA LEU A 284 4.65 17.45 -8.53
C LEU A 284 3.33 17.00 -9.18
N SER A 285 3.19 15.72 -9.50
CA SER A 285 1.92 15.16 -10.00
C SER A 285 0.83 15.18 -8.93
N LEU A 286 1.18 14.88 -7.67
CA LEU A 286 0.28 15.04 -6.53
C LEU A 286 -0.16 16.50 -6.38
N LEU A 287 0.77 17.46 -6.41
CA LEU A 287 0.43 18.88 -6.34
C LEU A 287 -0.46 19.32 -7.50
N LEU A 288 -0.15 18.88 -8.73
CA LEU A 288 -0.99 19.16 -9.90
C LEU A 288 -2.40 18.59 -9.72
N GLY A 289 -2.52 17.36 -9.24
CA GLY A 289 -3.80 16.73 -8.90
C GLY A 289 -4.58 17.55 -7.88
N ALA A 290 -3.93 18.02 -6.81
CA ALA A 290 -4.53 18.85 -5.78
C ALA A 290 -5.04 20.21 -6.32
N VAL A 291 -4.23 20.89 -7.13
CA VAL A 291 -4.60 22.15 -7.79
C VAL A 291 -5.79 21.96 -8.72
N VAL A 292 -5.77 20.93 -9.56
CA VAL A 292 -6.87 20.63 -10.48
C VAL A 292 -8.14 20.30 -9.70
N SER A 293 -8.07 19.45 -8.66
CA SER A 293 -9.25 18.99 -7.94
C SER A 293 -9.80 20.02 -6.96
N TRP A 294 -9.04 20.34 -5.91
CA TRP A 294 -9.50 21.21 -4.82
C TRP A 294 -9.29 22.69 -5.12
N GLY A 295 -8.34 23.03 -6.00
CA GLY A 295 -8.09 24.41 -6.39
C GLY A 295 -9.08 24.93 -7.45
N ILE A 296 -9.55 24.06 -8.35
CA ILE A 296 -10.33 24.46 -9.53
C ILE A 296 -11.66 23.71 -9.60
N MET A 297 -11.64 22.38 -9.74
CA MET A 297 -12.86 21.62 -10.07
C MET A 297 -13.93 21.64 -8.97
N TRP A 298 -13.58 21.30 -7.73
CA TRP A 298 -14.57 21.24 -6.64
C TRP A 298 -15.19 22.61 -6.33
N PRO A 299 -14.43 23.72 -6.28
CA PRO A 299 -15.01 25.05 -6.20
C PRO A 299 -16.00 25.34 -7.34
N LEU A 300 -15.61 25.12 -8.60
CA LEU A 300 -16.47 25.42 -9.76
C LEU A 300 -17.74 24.55 -9.79
N ILE A 301 -17.62 23.25 -9.50
CA ILE A 301 -18.78 22.35 -9.44
C ILE A 301 -19.69 22.75 -8.25
N SER A 302 -19.11 23.23 -7.15
CA SER A 302 -19.90 23.68 -5.99
C SER A 302 -20.71 24.95 -6.26
N GLU A 303 -20.23 25.84 -7.14
CA GLU A 303 -20.99 27.01 -7.60
C GLU A 303 -22.18 26.63 -8.50
N LEU A 304 -22.09 25.50 -9.19
CA LEU A 304 -23.15 24.94 -10.06
C LEU A 304 -24.17 24.08 -9.30
N ARG A 305 -24.21 24.21 -7.97
CA ARG A 305 -25.19 23.52 -7.12
C ARG A 305 -26.61 24.00 -7.44
N GLY A 306 -27.53 23.07 -7.66
CA GLY A 306 -28.90 23.33 -8.11
C GLY A 306 -29.13 22.98 -9.58
N GLU A 307 -28.09 23.09 -10.42
CA GLU A 307 -28.14 22.69 -11.84
C GLU A 307 -27.53 21.31 -12.07
N TRP A 308 -26.31 21.09 -11.56
CA TRP A 308 -25.56 19.84 -11.80
C TRP A 308 -25.87 18.75 -10.77
N TYR A 309 -26.34 19.15 -9.59
CA TYR A 309 -26.83 18.27 -8.53
C TYR A 309 -27.72 19.06 -7.57
N SER A 310 -28.65 18.37 -6.89
CA SER A 310 -29.65 19.03 -6.05
C SER A 310 -29.03 19.84 -4.89
N SER A 311 -29.59 21.02 -4.63
CA SER A 311 -29.18 21.92 -3.57
C SER A 311 -29.53 21.41 -2.17
N SER A 312 -30.54 20.55 -2.04
CA SER A 312 -31.01 20.00 -0.75
C SER A 312 -30.18 18.81 -0.24
N LEU A 313 -29.24 18.30 -1.03
CA LEU A 313 -28.45 17.12 -0.66
C LEU A 313 -27.35 17.46 0.36
N PRO A 314 -27.12 16.59 1.37
CA PRO A 314 -25.96 16.68 2.25
C PRO A 314 -24.65 16.61 1.46
N GLU A 315 -23.59 17.27 1.92
CA GLU A 315 -22.27 17.24 1.27
C GLU A 315 -21.66 15.83 1.19
N SER A 316 -22.05 14.94 2.10
CA SER A 316 -21.65 13.52 2.12
C SER A 316 -22.38 12.65 1.10
N SER A 317 -23.41 13.18 0.42
CA SER A 317 -24.21 12.41 -0.53
C SER A 317 -23.44 12.13 -1.82
N MET A 318 -23.55 10.89 -2.29
CA MET A 318 -22.95 10.44 -3.55
C MET A 318 -23.65 11.00 -4.79
N SER A 319 -24.89 11.43 -4.67
CA SER A 319 -25.59 12.16 -5.72
C SER A 319 -25.21 13.65 -5.74
N GLY A 320 -24.29 14.09 -4.87
CA GLY A 320 -23.74 15.44 -4.82
C GLY A 320 -22.25 15.50 -5.18
N LEU A 321 -21.55 16.50 -4.65
CA LEU A 321 -20.12 16.75 -4.92
C LEU A 321 -19.22 15.53 -4.61
N GLN A 322 -19.58 14.73 -3.61
CA GLN A 322 -18.81 13.56 -3.22
C GLN A 322 -18.79 12.47 -4.30
N GLY A 323 -19.87 12.35 -5.10
CA GLY A 323 -19.91 11.47 -6.25
C GLY A 323 -18.81 11.80 -7.25
N TYR A 324 -18.73 13.07 -7.66
CA TYR A 324 -17.66 13.53 -8.56
C TYR A 324 -16.28 13.22 -8.00
N LYS A 325 -16.01 13.55 -6.73
CA LYS A 325 -14.72 13.27 -6.07
C LYS A 325 -14.29 11.82 -6.19
N VAL A 326 -15.20 10.89 -5.92
CA VAL A 326 -14.95 9.44 -5.98
C VAL A 326 -14.77 8.95 -7.40
N PHE A 327 -15.70 9.26 -8.30
CA PHE A 327 -15.71 8.67 -9.64
C PHE A 327 -14.62 9.21 -10.55
N LEU A 328 -14.30 10.50 -10.48
CA LEU A 328 -13.19 11.08 -11.24
C LEU A 328 -11.83 10.53 -10.78
N SER A 329 -11.64 10.35 -9.47
CA SER A 329 -10.44 9.71 -8.92
C SER A 329 -10.31 8.26 -9.43
N ILE A 330 -11.40 7.49 -9.38
CA ILE A 330 -11.46 6.12 -9.91
C ILE A 330 -11.13 6.10 -11.40
N ALA A 331 -11.71 6.99 -12.20
CA ALA A 331 -11.50 7.02 -13.65
C ALA A 331 -10.03 7.24 -14.02
N LEU A 332 -9.34 8.16 -13.32
CA LEU A 332 -7.89 8.36 -13.46
C LEU A 332 -7.08 7.11 -13.10
N ILE A 333 -7.38 6.52 -11.92
CA ILE A 333 -6.66 5.36 -11.40
C ILE A 333 -6.82 4.15 -12.32
N VAL A 334 -8.05 3.87 -12.76
CA VAL A 334 -8.35 2.73 -13.63
C VAL A 334 -7.80 2.97 -15.04
N GLY A 335 -7.85 4.19 -15.57
CA GLY A 335 -7.25 4.52 -16.87
C GLY A 335 -5.74 4.34 -16.90
N ASP A 336 -5.05 4.85 -15.88
CA ASP A 336 -3.60 4.67 -15.70
C ASP A 336 -3.22 3.19 -15.54
N GLY A 337 -3.92 2.52 -14.63
CA GLY A 337 -3.69 1.12 -14.32
C GLY A 337 -3.91 0.21 -15.51
N LEU A 338 -5.02 0.39 -16.24
CA LEU A 338 -5.36 -0.42 -17.40
C LEU A 338 -4.33 -0.26 -18.52
N TYR A 339 -3.90 0.97 -18.82
CA TYR A 339 -2.86 1.20 -19.83
C TYR A 339 -1.56 0.46 -19.46
N ASN A 340 -1.09 0.61 -18.21
CA ASN A 340 0.14 -0.03 -17.75
C ASN A 340 0.02 -1.56 -17.72
N PHE A 341 -1.13 -2.09 -17.30
CA PHE A 341 -1.41 -3.52 -17.31
C PHE A 341 -1.41 -4.11 -18.73
N LEU A 342 -2.12 -3.48 -19.67
CA LEU A 342 -2.18 -3.91 -21.06
C LEU A 342 -0.80 -3.81 -21.74
N LYS A 343 -0.04 -2.76 -21.47
CA LYS A 343 1.34 -2.60 -21.95
C LYS A 343 2.23 -3.76 -21.51
N ILE A 344 2.17 -4.14 -20.23
CA ILE A 344 2.99 -5.24 -19.70
C ILE A 344 2.54 -6.58 -20.27
N LEU A 345 1.23 -6.79 -20.41
CA LEU A 345 0.70 -8.01 -21.00
C LEU A 345 1.13 -8.13 -22.47
N ALA A 346 1.06 -7.03 -23.23
CA ALA A 346 1.52 -6.98 -24.62
C ALA A 346 3.04 -7.21 -24.74
N PHE A 347 3.86 -6.58 -23.87
CA PHE A 347 5.30 -6.77 -23.85
C PHE A 347 5.68 -8.21 -23.48
N THR A 348 5.00 -8.79 -22.49
CA THR A 348 5.20 -10.17 -22.05
C THR A 348 4.80 -11.15 -23.15
N ALA A 349 3.63 -10.95 -23.78
CA ALA A 349 3.16 -11.78 -24.89
C ALA A 349 4.10 -11.70 -26.10
N ARG A 350 4.56 -10.49 -26.48
CA ARG A 350 5.56 -10.32 -27.55
C ARG A 350 6.87 -11.01 -27.23
N ASN A 351 7.37 -10.90 -26.01
CA ASN A 351 8.61 -11.57 -25.59
C ASN A 351 8.45 -13.09 -25.53
N MET A 352 7.29 -13.60 -25.09
CA MET A 352 6.99 -15.03 -25.11
C MET A 352 6.87 -15.56 -26.54
N HIS A 353 6.19 -14.83 -27.42
CA HIS A 353 6.11 -15.15 -28.84
C HIS A 353 7.50 -15.10 -29.49
N ALA A 354 8.29 -14.06 -29.24
CA ALA A 354 9.66 -13.95 -29.73
C ALA A 354 10.55 -15.08 -29.19
N ARG A 355 10.39 -15.53 -27.93
CA ARG A 355 11.09 -16.69 -27.37
C ARG A 355 10.61 -18.02 -27.97
N ALA A 356 9.33 -18.14 -28.29
CA ALA A 356 8.79 -19.30 -29.00
C ALA A 356 9.30 -19.37 -30.44
N THR A 357 9.44 -18.22 -31.11
CA THR A 357 10.03 -18.11 -32.47
C THR A 357 11.57 -18.25 -32.45
N ARG A 358 12.27 -17.78 -31.41
CA ARG A 358 13.74 -17.89 -31.26
C ARG A 358 14.23 -19.26 -30.75
N ARG A 359 13.35 -20.22 -30.47
CA ARG A 359 13.76 -21.63 -30.19
C ARG A 359 14.44 -22.33 -31.39
N MET A 360 14.57 -21.66 -32.55
CA MET A 360 15.32 -22.13 -33.73
C MET A 360 16.74 -21.55 -33.89
N ILE A 361 17.17 -20.55 -33.10
CA ILE A 361 18.54 -20.00 -33.23
C ILE A 361 19.12 -19.66 -31.85
N LYS A 362 20.16 -20.40 -31.44
CA LYS A 362 20.98 -20.13 -30.26
C LYS A 362 22.13 -19.21 -30.68
N SER A 363 22.30 -18.05 -30.04
CA SER A 363 23.50 -17.64 -29.28
C SER A 363 23.46 -16.15 -28.94
N GLU A 364 23.92 -15.87 -27.72
CA GLU A 364 24.72 -14.74 -27.21
C GLU A 364 24.38 -13.25 -27.42
N ALA A 365 24.86 -12.53 -26.41
CA ALA A 365 25.09 -11.09 -26.27
C ALA A 365 23.90 -10.24 -25.80
N ASP A 366 23.91 -9.93 -24.50
CA ASP A 366 24.00 -8.52 -24.09
C ASP A 366 24.64 -8.45 -22.69
N GLN A 367 25.90 -8.03 -22.68
CA GLN A 367 26.59 -7.50 -21.50
C GLN A 367 26.26 -6.02 -21.43
N ASP A 368 25.62 -5.61 -20.33
CA ASP A 368 25.73 -4.23 -19.86
C ASP A 368 25.73 -4.23 -18.33
N ASN A 369 26.85 -3.78 -17.75
CA ASN A 369 27.04 -3.58 -16.31
C ASN A 369 26.26 -2.34 -15.85
N PRO A 370 25.64 -2.34 -14.64
CA PRO A 370 26.34 -1.70 -13.52
C PRO A 370 26.08 -2.27 -12.10
N ILE A 371 27.12 -2.12 -11.25
CA ILE A 371 27.18 -2.11 -9.77
C ILE A 371 26.98 -3.48 -9.06
N LEU A 372 28.11 -3.98 -8.52
CA LEU A 372 28.34 -5.20 -7.74
C LEU A 372 27.31 -5.53 -6.63
N ASN A 373 26.64 -4.52 -6.06
CA ASN A 373 25.59 -4.73 -5.04
C ASN A 373 24.20 -5.06 -5.62
N ASP A 374 23.91 -4.64 -6.85
CA ASP A 374 22.62 -4.89 -7.51
C ASP A 374 22.58 -6.29 -8.16
N LEU A 375 23.72 -6.80 -8.66
CA LEU A 375 23.84 -8.17 -9.19
C LEU A 375 23.57 -9.23 -8.11
N GLN A 376 24.24 -9.13 -6.95
CA GLN A 376 24.06 -10.09 -5.84
C GLN A 376 22.62 -10.10 -5.26
N ARG A 377 21.99 -8.92 -5.11
CA ARG A 377 20.60 -8.82 -4.66
C ARG A 377 19.64 -9.46 -5.64
N ASN A 378 19.86 -9.25 -6.93
CA ASN A 378 19.04 -9.83 -7.97
C ASN A 378 19.23 -11.34 -8.06
N GLU A 379 20.44 -11.85 -7.86
CA GLU A 379 20.77 -13.27 -7.93
C GLU A 379 20.07 -14.07 -6.81
N VAL A 380 20.21 -13.69 -5.53
CA VAL A 380 19.49 -14.37 -4.42
C VAL A 380 17.97 -14.28 -4.58
N TYR A 381 17.46 -13.16 -5.09
CA TYR A 381 16.04 -12.94 -5.31
C TYR A 381 15.47 -13.74 -6.50
N ILE A 382 16.32 -14.11 -7.46
CA ILE A 382 16.00 -14.92 -8.64
C ILE A 382 16.20 -16.41 -8.35
N GLU A 383 17.26 -16.81 -7.63
CA GLU A 383 17.59 -18.19 -7.28
C GLU A 383 16.57 -18.82 -6.31
N GLU A 384 16.12 -18.08 -5.29
CA GLU A 384 15.04 -18.52 -4.39
C GLU A 384 13.64 -18.10 -4.87
N SER A 385 13.45 -17.99 -6.19
CA SER A 385 12.14 -17.64 -6.75
C SER A 385 11.05 -18.64 -6.34
N ILE A 386 9.84 -18.10 -6.18
CA ILE A 386 8.65 -18.90 -5.84
C ILE A 386 8.21 -19.56 -7.14
N PRO A 387 8.02 -20.90 -7.18
CA PRO A 387 7.57 -21.58 -8.38
C PRO A 387 6.26 -20.96 -8.87
N VAL A 388 6.25 -20.49 -10.12
CA VAL A 388 5.08 -19.80 -10.69
C VAL A 388 3.84 -20.70 -10.69
N TRP A 389 4.01 -22.01 -10.90
CA TRP A 389 2.92 -22.98 -10.79
C TRP A 389 2.29 -23.02 -9.39
N LEU A 390 3.07 -22.84 -8.32
CA LEU A 390 2.55 -22.78 -6.95
C LEU A 390 1.66 -21.54 -6.74
N ALA A 391 2.06 -20.40 -7.30
CA ALA A 391 1.26 -19.18 -7.24
C ALA A 391 -0.07 -19.35 -7.99
N TYR A 392 -0.04 -19.89 -9.22
CA TYR A 392 -1.26 -20.13 -9.99
C TYR A 392 -2.16 -21.20 -9.36
N SER A 393 -1.60 -22.33 -8.92
CA SER A 393 -2.40 -23.41 -8.31
C SER A 393 -3.01 -22.98 -6.98
N GLY A 394 -2.26 -22.26 -6.14
CA GLY A 394 -2.79 -21.71 -4.90
C GLY A 394 -3.83 -20.62 -5.15
N TYR A 395 -3.65 -19.74 -6.14
CA TYR A 395 -4.64 -18.74 -6.51
C TYR A 395 -5.96 -19.39 -6.95
N VAL A 396 -5.88 -20.41 -7.81
CA VAL A 396 -7.05 -21.18 -8.26
C VAL A 396 -7.70 -21.90 -7.09
N LEU A 397 -6.93 -22.54 -6.21
CA LEU A 397 -7.44 -23.24 -5.02
C LEU A 397 -8.24 -22.29 -4.12
N PHE A 398 -7.65 -21.16 -3.70
CA PHE A 398 -8.34 -20.20 -2.84
C PHE A 398 -9.53 -19.55 -3.55
N THR A 399 -9.44 -19.33 -4.86
CA THR A 399 -10.58 -18.86 -5.67
C THR A 399 -11.75 -19.85 -5.64
N VAL A 400 -11.49 -21.14 -5.86
CA VAL A 400 -12.52 -22.19 -5.78
C VAL A 400 -13.14 -22.25 -4.39
N VAL A 401 -12.33 -22.16 -3.33
CA VAL A 401 -12.83 -22.10 -1.95
C VAL A 401 -13.77 -20.89 -1.77
N SER A 402 -13.40 -19.70 -2.22
CA SER A 402 -14.28 -18.53 -2.11
C SER A 402 -15.55 -18.64 -2.95
N ILE A 403 -15.49 -19.24 -4.14
CA ILE A 403 -16.66 -19.46 -5.00
C ILE A 403 -17.71 -20.33 -4.30
N VAL A 404 -17.28 -21.25 -3.43
CA VAL A 404 -18.16 -22.10 -2.64
C VAL A 404 -18.59 -21.41 -1.35
N VAL A 405 -17.64 -20.92 -0.55
CA VAL A 405 -17.89 -20.43 0.82
C VAL A 405 -18.66 -19.11 0.83
N ILE A 406 -18.36 -18.17 -0.09
CA ILE A 406 -18.98 -16.83 -0.07
C ILE A 406 -20.50 -16.90 -0.32
N PRO A 407 -21.02 -17.62 -1.33
CA PRO A 407 -22.47 -17.78 -1.50
C PRO A 407 -23.16 -18.50 -0.33
N PHE A 408 -22.49 -19.43 0.36
CA PHE A 408 -23.03 -20.04 1.57
C PHE A 408 -23.14 -19.04 2.72
N MET A 409 -22.20 -18.09 2.81
CA MET A 409 -22.23 -17.05 3.84
C MET A 409 -23.18 -15.90 3.50
N PHE A 410 -23.33 -15.58 2.22
CA PHE A 410 -24.13 -14.48 1.68
C PHE A 410 -24.88 -14.97 0.45
N PRO A 411 -26.11 -15.51 0.61
CA PRO A 411 -26.91 -16.04 -0.50
C PRO A 411 -27.16 -15.03 -1.63
N GLU A 412 -27.12 -13.74 -1.32
CA GLU A 412 -27.25 -12.62 -2.25
C GLU A 412 -26.06 -12.54 -3.22
N VAL A 413 -24.91 -13.09 -2.83
CA VAL A 413 -23.68 -13.15 -3.65
C VAL A 413 -23.65 -14.49 -4.39
N LYS A 414 -24.12 -14.48 -5.64
CA LYS A 414 -24.07 -15.66 -6.51
C LYS A 414 -22.63 -16.02 -6.88
N TRP A 415 -22.37 -17.31 -7.09
CA TRP A 415 -21.04 -17.86 -7.38
C TRP A 415 -20.33 -17.17 -8.56
N TYR A 416 -21.06 -16.78 -9.60
CA TYR A 416 -20.50 -16.14 -10.78
C TYR A 416 -20.03 -14.69 -10.52
N TYR A 417 -20.58 -13.99 -9.52
CA TYR A 417 -20.04 -12.69 -9.10
C TYR A 417 -18.62 -12.84 -8.52
N VAL A 418 -18.39 -13.89 -7.73
CA VAL A 418 -17.08 -14.20 -7.15
C VAL A 418 -16.06 -14.53 -8.26
N VAL A 419 -16.46 -15.34 -9.24
CA VAL A 419 -15.61 -15.69 -10.40
C VAL A 419 -15.15 -14.43 -11.13
N ILE A 420 -16.08 -13.52 -11.45
CA ILE A 420 -15.75 -12.31 -12.21
C ILE A 420 -14.91 -11.35 -11.38
N ALA A 421 -15.21 -11.20 -10.08
CA ALA A 421 -14.41 -10.38 -9.19
C ALA A 421 -12.95 -10.87 -9.18
N TYR A 422 -12.73 -12.18 -9.00
CA TYR A 422 -11.37 -12.73 -9.01
C TYR A 422 -10.72 -12.79 -10.38
N MET A 423 -11.48 -12.85 -11.48
CA MET A 423 -10.90 -12.68 -12.82
C MET A 423 -10.30 -11.27 -13.00
N LEU A 424 -10.96 -10.24 -12.45
CA LEU A 424 -10.51 -8.84 -12.52
C LEU A 424 -9.47 -8.48 -11.45
N ALA A 425 -9.45 -9.19 -10.31
CA ALA A 425 -8.67 -8.81 -9.14
C ALA A 425 -7.15 -8.75 -9.38
N PRO A 426 -6.50 -9.65 -10.14
CA PRO A 426 -5.06 -9.54 -10.42
C PRO A 426 -4.70 -8.29 -11.22
N ALA A 427 -5.54 -7.89 -12.18
CA ALA A 427 -5.34 -6.67 -12.95
C ALA A 427 -5.44 -5.43 -12.04
N LEU A 428 -6.52 -5.34 -11.25
CA LEU A 428 -6.70 -4.23 -10.30
C LEU A 428 -5.62 -4.23 -9.21
N GLY A 429 -5.19 -5.41 -8.76
CA GLY A 429 -4.10 -5.60 -7.81
C GLY A 429 -2.80 -5.05 -8.36
N PHE A 430 -2.47 -5.36 -9.61
CA PHE A 430 -1.29 -4.84 -10.28
C PHE A 430 -1.33 -3.30 -10.36
N CYS A 431 -2.45 -2.73 -10.80
CA CYS A 431 -2.63 -1.28 -10.90
C CYS A 431 -2.41 -0.58 -9.55
N ASN A 432 -2.99 -1.14 -8.49
CA ASN A 432 -2.83 -0.62 -7.14
C ASN A 432 -1.40 -0.73 -6.63
N ALA A 433 -0.77 -1.90 -6.79
CA ALA A 433 0.60 -2.12 -6.36
C ALA A 433 1.60 -1.25 -7.14
N TYR A 434 1.33 -0.97 -8.41
CA TYR A 434 2.12 -0.04 -9.22
C TYR A 434 1.99 1.40 -8.70
N GLY A 435 0.76 1.86 -8.47
CA GLY A 435 0.48 3.17 -7.87
C GLY A 435 1.14 3.32 -6.50
N ALA A 436 0.96 2.35 -5.61
CA ALA A 436 1.59 2.30 -4.29
C ALA A 436 3.13 2.29 -4.37
N GLY A 437 3.70 1.60 -5.36
CA GLY A 437 5.14 1.61 -5.61
C GLY A 437 5.71 2.97 -5.99
N LEU A 438 4.89 3.86 -6.56
CA LEU A 438 5.27 5.23 -6.93
C LEU A 438 4.99 6.25 -5.82
N THR A 439 3.81 6.16 -5.17
CA THR A 439 3.30 7.20 -4.26
C THR A 439 3.36 6.83 -2.78
N ASP A 440 3.67 5.56 -2.46
CA ASP A 440 3.53 4.95 -1.13
C ASP A 440 2.08 4.78 -0.64
N MET A 441 1.08 5.08 -1.49
CA MET A 441 -0.31 5.07 -1.09
C MET A 441 -1.07 3.88 -1.67
N ASN A 442 -1.60 3.04 -0.77
CA ASN A 442 -2.46 1.92 -1.11
C ASN A 442 -3.91 2.39 -1.32
N MET A 443 -4.39 2.35 -2.58
CA MET A 443 -5.70 2.84 -2.99
C MET A 443 -6.75 1.72 -3.11
N ALA A 444 -6.56 0.59 -2.42
CA ALA A 444 -7.46 -0.57 -2.50
C ALA A 444 -8.94 -0.24 -2.25
N TYR A 445 -9.22 0.75 -1.40
CA TYR A 445 -10.58 1.24 -1.17
C TYR A 445 -11.26 1.80 -2.43
N ASN A 446 -10.52 2.47 -3.32
CA ASN A 446 -11.07 3.02 -4.56
C ASN A 446 -11.43 1.90 -5.55
N TYR A 447 -10.56 0.89 -5.68
CA TYR A 447 -10.85 -0.29 -6.48
C TYR A 447 -11.98 -1.14 -5.89
N GLY A 448 -12.07 -1.24 -4.56
CA GLY A 448 -13.21 -1.86 -3.88
C GLY A 448 -14.53 -1.18 -4.25
N LYS A 449 -14.58 0.15 -4.26
CA LYS A 449 -15.78 0.90 -4.69
C LYS A 449 -16.16 0.63 -6.15
N VAL A 450 -15.20 0.46 -7.06
CA VAL A 450 -15.51 0.06 -8.45
C VAL A 450 -16.30 -1.25 -8.46
N SER A 451 -15.82 -2.25 -7.73
CA SER A 451 -16.52 -3.54 -7.64
C SER A 451 -17.86 -3.45 -6.91
N LEU A 452 -17.96 -2.58 -5.90
CA LEU A 452 -19.21 -2.28 -5.21
C LEU A 452 -20.26 -1.79 -6.21
N PHE A 453 -19.94 -0.78 -7.00
CA PHE A 453 -20.86 -0.20 -7.99
C PHE A 453 -21.27 -1.22 -9.05
N ILE A 454 -20.30 -1.94 -9.64
CA ILE A 454 -20.58 -2.92 -10.70
C ILE A 454 -21.46 -4.06 -10.19
N LEU A 455 -21.12 -4.64 -9.03
CA LEU A 455 -21.83 -5.80 -8.51
C LEU A 455 -23.18 -5.43 -7.90
N ALA A 456 -23.31 -4.27 -7.26
CA ALA A 456 -24.59 -3.80 -6.76
C ALA A 456 -25.57 -3.47 -7.89
N ALA A 457 -25.10 -2.75 -8.93
CA ALA A 457 -25.92 -2.46 -10.11
C ALA A 457 -26.36 -3.75 -10.82
N TRP A 458 -25.47 -4.73 -10.92
CA TRP A 458 -25.78 -5.98 -11.62
C TRP A 458 -26.70 -6.91 -10.82
N ALA A 459 -26.53 -6.99 -9.50
CA ALA A 459 -27.39 -7.81 -8.65
C ALA A 459 -28.81 -7.24 -8.47
N GLY A 460 -29.03 -5.98 -8.85
CA GLY A 460 -30.35 -5.36 -8.88
C GLY A 460 -30.92 -5.03 -7.50
N LYS A 461 -32.20 -4.64 -7.46
CA LYS A 461 -32.84 -4.06 -6.26
C LYS A 461 -32.88 -4.99 -5.06
N ASP A 462 -33.06 -6.29 -5.29
CA ASP A 462 -33.30 -7.25 -4.21
C ASP A 462 -32.02 -7.75 -3.53
N SER A 463 -30.87 -7.69 -4.20
CA SER A 463 -29.61 -8.27 -3.68
C SER A 463 -28.41 -7.34 -3.84
N GLY A 464 -28.59 -6.17 -4.46
CA GLY A 464 -27.52 -5.26 -4.85
C GLY A 464 -26.69 -4.75 -3.70
N VAL A 465 -27.31 -4.32 -2.59
CA VAL A 465 -26.57 -3.74 -1.46
C VAL A 465 -25.62 -4.76 -0.83
N VAL A 466 -26.10 -5.96 -0.50
CA VAL A 466 -25.28 -7.01 0.11
C VAL A 466 -24.23 -7.50 -0.89
N ALA A 467 -24.62 -7.76 -2.15
CA ALA A 467 -23.71 -8.22 -3.18
C ALA A 467 -22.58 -7.21 -3.47
N GLY A 468 -22.90 -5.92 -3.50
CA GLY A 468 -21.94 -4.84 -3.68
C GLY A 468 -20.98 -4.69 -2.49
N LEU A 469 -21.49 -4.71 -1.25
CA LEU A 469 -20.64 -4.60 -0.05
C LEU A 469 -19.70 -5.79 0.12
N VAL A 470 -20.18 -7.02 -0.11
CA VAL A 470 -19.35 -8.22 -0.06
C VAL A 470 -18.37 -8.26 -1.24
N GLY A 471 -18.84 -7.92 -2.44
CA GLY A 471 -18.02 -7.78 -3.65
C GLY A 471 -16.88 -6.77 -3.49
N CYS A 472 -17.18 -5.63 -2.87
CA CYS A 472 -16.20 -4.64 -2.46
C CYS A 472 -15.11 -5.26 -1.58
N GLY A 473 -15.51 -6.05 -0.58
CA GLY A 473 -14.59 -6.75 0.31
C GLY A 473 -13.67 -7.74 -0.42
N LEU A 474 -14.22 -8.50 -1.37
CA LEU A 474 -13.47 -9.44 -2.20
C LEU A 474 -12.33 -8.75 -2.95
N ILE A 475 -12.65 -7.72 -3.73
CA ILE A 475 -11.64 -6.99 -4.53
C ILE A 475 -10.69 -6.22 -3.61
N LYS A 476 -11.22 -5.45 -2.65
CA LYS A 476 -10.38 -4.63 -1.76
C LYS A 476 -9.36 -5.50 -1.02
N SER A 477 -9.76 -6.65 -0.47
CA SER A 477 -8.84 -7.52 0.27
C SER A 477 -7.70 -8.01 -0.64
N VAL A 478 -8.03 -8.55 -1.82
CA VAL A 478 -7.04 -9.03 -2.79
C VAL A 478 -6.10 -7.90 -3.20
N VAL A 479 -6.64 -6.76 -3.60
CA VAL A 479 -5.90 -5.60 -4.09
C VAL A 479 -5.00 -4.98 -3.01
N SER A 480 -5.47 -4.92 -1.76
CA SER A 480 -4.71 -4.38 -0.63
C SER A 480 -3.54 -5.29 -0.29
N ILE A 481 -3.81 -6.57 -0.03
CA ILE A 481 -2.79 -7.53 0.41
C ILE A 481 -1.73 -7.75 -0.67
N SER A 482 -2.14 -7.74 -1.94
CA SER A 482 -1.21 -7.84 -3.06
C SER A 482 -0.22 -6.67 -3.11
N ALA A 483 -0.70 -5.44 -2.87
CA ALA A 483 0.16 -4.25 -2.83
C ALA A 483 1.09 -4.28 -1.61
N ASP A 484 0.57 -4.66 -0.45
CA ASP A 484 1.36 -4.78 0.78
C ASP A 484 2.47 -5.85 0.63
N LEU A 485 2.18 -6.98 -0.01
CA LEU A 485 3.18 -7.99 -0.36
C LEU A 485 4.29 -7.43 -1.25
N MET A 486 3.97 -6.52 -2.20
CA MET A 486 5.00 -5.88 -3.01
C MET A 486 5.87 -4.92 -2.19
N HIS A 487 5.32 -4.22 -1.20
CA HIS A 487 6.11 -3.44 -0.24
C HIS A 487 7.08 -4.34 0.54
N ASP A 488 6.58 -5.45 1.08
CA ASP A 488 7.41 -6.39 1.84
C ASP A 488 8.46 -7.08 0.96
N PHE A 489 8.13 -7.40 -0.28
CA PHE A 489 9.10 -7.90 -1.25
C PHE A 489 10.16 -6.86 -1.62
N LYS A 490 9.83 -5.57 -1.66
CA LYS A 490 10.84 -4.51 -1.80
C LYS A 490 11.76 -4.51 -0.59
N THR A 491 11.19 -4.56 0.62
CA THR A 491 11.97 -4.61 1.85
C THR A 491 12.92 -5.81 1.84
N GLY A 492 12.38 -7.00 1.53
CA GLY A 492 13.13 -8.25 1.45
C GLY A 492 14.23 -8.24 0.39
N HIS A 493 14.00 -7.66 -0.79
CA HIS A 493 15.03 -7.47 -1.82
C HIS A 493 16.19 -6.63 -1.29
N LEU A 494 15.89 -5.53 -0.60
CA LEU A 494 16.89 -4.62 -0.07
C LEU A 494 17.60 -5.16 1.19
N THR A 495 16.97 -6.00 1.99
CA THR A 495 17.58 -6.67 3.17
C THR A 495 18.19 -8.04 2.84
N VAL A 496 18.11 -8.48 1.57
CA VAL A 496 18.58 -9.79 1.12
C VAL A 496 17.91 -10.92 1.93
N THR A 497 16.60 -10.79 2.10
CA THR A 497 15.72 -11.78 2.72
C THR A 497 15.02 -12.59 1.64
N SER A 498 14.85 -13.90 1.89
CA SER A 498 14.27 -14.82 0.90
C SER A 498 12.83 -14.42 0.54
N PRO A 499 12.47 -14.37 -0.76
CA PRO A 499 11.08 -14.19 -1.16
C PRO A 499 10.15 -15.29 -0.63
N ARG A 500 10.65 -16.51 -0.43
CA ARG A 500 9.86 -17.62 0.15
C ARG A 500 9.54 -17.37 1.61
N SER A 501 10.54 -16.91 2.38
CA SER A 501 10.32 -16.50 3.78
C SER A 501 9.36 -15.33 3.88
N MET A 502 9.44 -14.34 2.97
CA MET A 502 8.50 -13.22 2.94
C MET A 502 7.06 -13.69 2.69
N LEU A 503 6.84 -14.51 1.64
CA LEU A 503 5.49 -15.02 1.34
C LEU A 503 4.92 -15.84 2.51
N LEU A 504 5.72 -16.74 3.10
CA LEU A 504 5.25 -17.56 4.23
C LEU A 504 5.00 -16.71 5.48
N SER A 505 5.86 -15.74 5.78
CA SER A 505 5.69 -14.85 6.93
C SER A 505 4.46 -13.98 6.77
N GLN A 506 4.17 -13.52 5.55
CA GLN A 506 2.95 -12.80 5.25
C GLN A 506 1.71 -13.69 5.39
N ALA A 507 1.77 -14.94 4.91
CA ALA A 507 0.69 -15.90 5.09
C ALA A 507 0.39 -16.18 6.58
N ILE A 508 1.43 -16.36 7.41
CA ILE A 508 1.29 -16.54 8.85
C ILE A 508 0.70 -15.29 9.50
N GLY A 509 1.24 -14.11 9.18
CA GLY A 509 0.74 -12.84 9.71
C GLY A 509 -0.71 -12.57 9.30
N THR A 510 -1.08 -12.83 8.05
CA THR A 510 -2.48 -12.75 7.59
C THR A 510 -3.37 -13.74 8.33
N ALA A 511 -2.94 -14.97 8.57
CA ALA A 511 -3.70 -15.95 9.37
C ALA A 511 -3.95 -15.43 10.80
N MET A 512 -2.91 -14.88 11.44
CA MET A 512 -3.01 -14.26 12.75
C MET A 512 -3.98 -13.07 12.72
N GLY A 513 -3.88 -12.21 11.71
CA GLY A 513 -4.76 -11.06 11.51
C GLY A 513 -6.22 -11.45 11.30
N CYS A 514 -6.49 -12.54 10.57
CA CYS A 514 -7.86 -13.06 10.37
C CYS A 514 -8.55 -13.45 11.69
N ILE A 515 -7.79 -13.77 12.73
CA ILE A 515 -8.30 -14.11 14.07
C ILE A 515 -8.29 -12.87 14.99
N ILE A 516 -7.15 -12.18 15.05
CA ILE A 516 -6.93 -11.06 15.98
C ILE A 516 -7.79 -9.86 15.60
N ALA A 517 -7.98 -9.56 14.32
CA ALA A 517 -8.73 -8.38 13.90
C ALA A 517 -10.23 -8.48 14.25
N PRO A 518 -10.95 -9.60 13.99
CA PRO A 518 -12.31 -9.78 14.50
C PRO A 518 -12.40 -9.70 16.03
N LEU A 519 -11.52 -10.38 16.77
CA LEU A 519 -11.52 -10.32 18.24
C LEU A 519 -11.34 -8.88 18.76
N THR A 520 -10.41 -8.15 18.15
CA THR A 520 -10.16 -6.74 18.47
C THR A 520 -11.36 -5.87 18.12
N PHE A 521 -11.96 -6.06 16.95
CA PHE A 521 -13.17 -5.34 16.57
C PHE A 521 -14.30 -5.56 17.58
N PHE A 522 -14.51 -6.81 18.01
CA PHE A 522 -15.54 -7.14 19.00
C PHE A 522 -15.27 -6.56 20.39
N LEU A 523 -13.99 -6.43 20.78
CA LEU A 523 -13.63 -5.69 21.99
C LEU A 523 -14.16 -4.25 21.92
N PHE A 524 -13.97 -3.56 20.80
CA PHE A 524 -14.51 -2.21 20.62
C PHE A 524 -16.03 -2.19 20.47
N TYR A 525 -16.58 -3.10 19.68
CA TYR A 525 -18.01 -3.16 19.34
C TYR A 525 -18.90 -3.46 20.56
N ASN A 526 -18.41 -4.26 21.52
CA ASN A 526 -19.17 -4.59 22.73
C ASN A 526 -19.01 -3.54 23.84
N ILE A 527 -17.87 -2.85 23.91
CA ILE A 527 -17.56 -1.88 24.97
C ILE A 527 -18.07 -0.48 24.61
N PHE A 528 -18.03 -0.12 23.33
CA PHE A 528 -18.36 1.22 22.85
C PHE A 528 -19.55 1.19 21.88
N ASP A 529 -20.29 2.31 21.82
CA ASP A 529 -21.42 2.48 20.91
C ASP A 529 -20.95 2.80 19.47
N VAL A 530 -20.36 1.80 18.82
CA VAL A 530 -19.82 1.89 17.47
C VAL A 530 -20.96 2.17 16.46
N GLY A 531 -20.71 3.08 15.52
CA GLY A 531 -21.67 3.49 14.50
C GLY A 531 -22.70 4.52 15.00
N ASN A 532 -22.47 5.18 16.14
CA ASN A 532 -23.29 6.31 16.58
C ASN A 532 -22.76 7.63 15.96
N PRO A 533 -23.53 8.34 15.11
CA PRO A 533 -23.10 9.58 14.47
C PRO A 533 -22.71 10.69 15.46
N ASN A 534 -23.32 10.67 16.66
CA ASN A 534 -23.12 11.67 17.71
C ASN A 534 -22.09 11.24 18.77
N GLY A 535 -21.56 10.01 18.66
CA GLY A 535 -20.55 9.47 19.58
C GLY A 535 -19.12 9.67 19.08
N ASN A 536 -18.14 9.26 19.89
CA ASN A 536 -16.72 9.29 19.49
C ASN A 536 -16.38 8.18 18.47
N TRP A 537 -17.18 7.11 18.43
CA TRP A 537 -16.97 5.92 17.59
C TRP A 537 -17.93 5.91 16.40
N LYS A 538 -17.89 6.98 15.60
CA LYS A 538 -18.87 7.23 14.51
C LYS A 538 -18.87 6.17 13.42
N ALA A 539 -17.72 5.54 13.16
CA ALA A 539 -17.49 4.67 12.01
C ALA A 539 -18.09 5.24 10.71
N PRO A 540 -17.70 6.47 10.31
CA PRO A 540 -18.40 7.25 9.29
C PRO A 540 -18.44 6.56 7.93
N TYR A 541 -17.43 5.73 7.63
CA TYR A 541 -17.36 5.01 6.37
C TYR A 541 -18.38 3.87 6.26
N ALA A 542 -18.88 3.29 7.35
CA ALA A 542 -19.86 2.22 7.25
C ALA A 542 -21.15 2.68 6.56
N LEU A 543 -21.70 3.81 7.03
CA LEU A 543 -22.90 4.42 6.45
C LEU A 543 -22.65 4.91 5.02
N ILE A 544 -21.50 5.53 4.78
CA ILE A 544 -21.10 6.00 3.45
C ILE A 544 -21.04 4.83 2.44
N TYR A 545 -20.45 3.68 2.81
CA TYR A 545 -20.38 2.52 1.92
C TYR A 545 -21.74 1.88 1.68
N ARG A 546 -22.62 1.83 2.69
CA ARG A 546 -23.98 1.34 2.50
C ARG A 546 -24.78 2.24 1.56
N ASN A 547 -24.72 3.55 1.76
CA ASN A 547 -25.40 4.52 0.89
C ASN A 547 -24.84 4.50 -0.54
N MET A 548 -23.53 4.27 -0.72
CA MET A 548 -22.97 4.01 -2.05
C MET A 548 -23.61 2.77 -2.67
N ALA A 549 -23.73 1.68 -1.93
CA ALA A 549 -24.28 0.43 -2.44
C ALA A 549 -25.76 0.57 -2.81
N ILE A 550 -26.55 1.30 -2.01
CA ILE A 550 -27.93 1.65 -2.31
C ILE A 550 -28.01 2.45 -3.61
N LEU A 551 -27.22 3.53 -3.74
CA LEU A 551 -27.18 4.34 -4.95
C LEU A 551 -26.76 3.51 -6.19
N SER A 552 -25.86 2.55 -5.99
CA SER A 552 -25.35 1.69 -7.07
C SER A 552 -26.43 0.79 -7.67
N VAL A 553 -27.47 0.43 -6.90
CA VAL A 553 -28.57 -0.41 -7.38
C VAL A 553 -29.28 0.22 -8.57
N GLU A 554 -29.40 1.54 -8.57
CA GLU A 554 -30.00 2.33 -9.67
C GLU A 554 -29.06 2.46 -10.88
N GLY A 555 -27.82 1.99 -10.78
CA GLY A 555 -26.83 2.02 -11.86
C GLY A 555 -26.29 3.43 -12.17
N PHE A 556 -25.80 3.61 -13.39
CA PHE A 556 -25.15 4.88 -13.80
C PHE A 556 -26.10 6.08 -13.88
N SER A 557 -27.43 5.86 -13.92
CA SER A 557 -28.43 6.93 -13.89
C SER A 557 -28.50 7.66 -12.55
N ALA A 558 -27.98 7.05 -11.49
CA ALA A 558 -27.97 7.62 -10.14
C ALA A 558 -26.84 8.65 -9.92
N LEU A 559 -25.92 8.76 -10.89
CA LEU A 559 -24.79 9.68 -10.82
C LEU A 559 -25.24 11.13 -11.10
N PRO A 560 -24.56 12.12 -10.50
CA PRO A 560 -24.78 13.52 -10.82
C PRO A 560 -24.64 13.81 -12.33
N HIS A 561 -25.33 14.85 -12.82
CA HIS A 561 -25.28 15.24 -14.23
C HIS A 561 -23.83 15.45 -14.71
N HIS A 562 -23.51 15.05 -15.94
CA HIS A 562 -22.16 15.14 -16.52
C HIS A 562 -21.03 14.37 -15.80
N CYS A 563 -21.28 13.72 -14.65
CA CYS A 563 -20.26 12.97 -13.91
C CYS A 563 -19.60 11.88 -14.79
N LEU A 564 -20.41 11.11 -15.51
CA LEU A 564 -19.93 10.05 -16.41
C LEU A 564 -19.10 10.61 -17.58
N GLN A 565 -19.50 11.75 -18.16
CA GLN A 565 -18.79 12.39 -19.26
C GLN A 565 -17.40 12.86 -18.80
N LEU A 566 -17.32 13.45 -17.60
CA LEU A 566 -16.05 13.80 -16.98
C LEU A 566 -15.20 12.57 -16.69
N CYS A 567 -15.80 11.46 -16.23
CA CYS A 567 -15.07 10.20 -16.03
C CYS A 567 -14.43 9.70 -17.33
N TYR A 568 -15.16 9.72 -18.46
CA TYR A 568 -14.58 9.36 -19.76
C TYR A 568 -13.43 10.29 -20.17
N GLY A 569 -13.57 11.60 -19.92
CA GLY A 569 -12.51 12.58 -20.18
C GLY A 569 -11.24 12.31 -19.36
N PHE A 570 -11.37 12.09 -18.06
CA PHE A 570 -10.24 11.82 -17.16
C PHE A 570 -9.61 10.45 -17.41
N PHE A 571 -10.41 9.44 -17.73
CA PHE A 571 -9.91 8.14 -18.17
C PHE A 571 -9.08 8.27 -19.47
N GLY A 572 -9.62 8.99 -20.46
CA GLY A 572 -8.93 9.28 -21.71
C GLY A 572 -7.62 10.06 -21.48
N PHE A 573 -7.65 11.08 -20.63
CA PHE A 573 -6.46 11.82 -20.21
C PHE A 573 -5.40 10.90 -19.61
N ALA A 574 -5.78 9.98 -18.71
CA ALA A 574 -4.83 9.06 -18.09
C ALA A 574 -4.16 8.14 -19.11
N VAL A 575 -4.92 7.63 -20.08
CA VAL A 575 -4.39 6.80 -21.19
C VAL A 575 -3.44 7.63 -22.08
N VAL A 576 -3.85 8.84 -22.47
CA VAL A 576 -3.05 9.72 -23.33
C VAL A 576 -1.77 10.16 -22.62
N ALA A 577 -1.82 10.54 -21.35
CA ALA A 577 -0.65 10.93 -20.58
C ALA A 577 0.38 9.80 -20.50
N ASN A 578 -0.05 8.57 -20.21
CA ASN A 578 0.86 7.43 -20.20
C ASN A 578 1.42 7.11 -21.59
N MET A 579 0.60 7.19 -22.64
CA MET A 579 1.05 7.02 -24.02
C MET A 579 2.08 8.08 -24.43
N MET A 580 1.87 9.34 -24.06
CA MET A 580 2.83 10.43 -24.28
C MET A 580 4.13 10.16 -23.53
N ARG A 581 4.07 9.70 -22.29
CA ARG A 581 5.25 9.38 -21.49
C ARG A 581 6.10 8.28 -22.13
N ASP A 582 5.47 7.30 -22.78
CA ASP A 582 6.14 6.19 -23.43
C ASP A 582 6.67 6.51 -24.84
N THR A 583 6.04 7.46 -25.53
CA THR A 583 6.39 7.81 -26.92
C THR A 583 7.30 9.03 -27.05
N LEU A 584 7.27 9.94 -26.07
CA LEU A 584 8.08 11.15 -26.10
C LEU A 584 9.56 10.89 -25.75
N PRO A 585 10.49 11.68 -26.30
CA PRO A 585 11.90 11.62 -25.92
C PRO A 585 12.10 11.85 -24.41
N ALA A 586 13.15 11.24 -23.84
CA ALA A 586 13.45 11.28 -22.40
C ALA A 586 13.46 12.70 -21.76
N LYS A 587 13.81 13.72 -22.55
CA LYS A 587 13.80 15.13 -22.12
C LYS A 587 12.39 15.65 -21.79
N TYR A 588 11.36 15.19 -22.50
CA TYR A 588 9.97 15.62 -22.35
C TYR A 588 9.15 14.63 -21.53
N SER A 589 9.42 13.33 -21.64
CA SER A 589 8.68 12.31 -20.88
C SER A 589 8.85 12.43 -19.37
N GLY A 590 9.98 12.99 -18.90
CA GLY A 590 10.23 13.28 -17.49
C GLY A 590 9.33 14.37 -16.88
N TRP A 591 8.65 15.17 -17.69
CA TRP A 591 7.73 16.24 -17.25
C TRP A 591 6.26 15.86 -17.35
N VAL A 592 5.95 14.73 -18.00
CA VAL A 592 4.57 14.25 -18.12
C VAL A 592 4.10 13.79 -16.74
N PRO A 593 2.99 14.33 -16.23
CA PRO A 593 2.51 13.97 -14.90
C PRO A 593 2.06 12.51 -14.86
N LEU A 594 2.02 11.97 -13.64
CA LEU A 594 1.57 10.61 -13.36
C LEU A 594 0.09 10.63 -12.99
N PRO A 595 -0.82 10.15 -13.86
CA PRO A 595 -2.25 10.20 -13.60
C PRO A 595 -2.66 9.49 -12.30
N VAL A 596 -2.05 8.34 -11.98
CA VAL A 596 -2.30 7.64 -10.71
C VAL A 596 -1.92 8.49 -9.48
N ALA A 597 -0.84 9.28 -9.56
CA ALA A 597 -0.44 10.18 -8.48
C ALA A 597 -1.39 11.39 -8.41
N MET A 598 -1.78 11.95 -9.55
CA MET A 598 -2.77 13.04 -9.61
C MET A 598 -4.13 12.66 -9.03
N ALA A 599 -4.49 11.37 -9.03
CA ALA A 599 -5.81 10.92 -8.58
C ALA A 599 -5.97 10.86 -7.06
N VAL A 600 -4.87 10.77 -6.30
CA VAL A 600 -4.89 10.64 -4.84
C VAL A 600 -5.53 11.87 -4.16
N PRO A 601 -5.13 13.12 -4.50
CA PRO A 601 -5.65 14.31 -3.83
C PRO A 601 -7.11 14.60 -4.14
N PHE A 602 -7.66 14.08 -5.24
CA PHE A 602 -9.09 14.22 -5.60
C PHE A 602 -10.00 13.78 -4.44
N LEU A 603 -9.54 12.82 -3.64
CA LEU A 603 -10.26 12.30 -2.49
C LEU A 603 -9.71 12.76 -1.15
N VAL A 604 -8.38 12.73 -0.99
CA VAL A 604 -7.76 12.92 0.32
C VAL A 604 -7.68 14.40 0.74
N GLY A 605 -7.55 15.31 -0.23
CA GLY A 605 -7.30 16.74 0.05
C GLY A 605 -5.95 17.21 -0.48
N ALA A 606 -5.69 18.51 -0.40
CA ALA A 606 -4.43 19.11 -0.83
C ALA A 606 -3.35 19.13 0.26
N SER A 607 -3.70 19.06 1.55
CA SER A 607 -2.76 19.29 2.67
C SER A 607 -1.53 18.38 2.62
N PHE A 608 -1.72 17.07 2.56
CA PHE A 608 -0.61 16.11 2.55
C PHE A 608 0.32 16.27 1.33
N THR A 609 -0.20 16.78 0.20
CA THR A 609 0.61 17.02 -1.01
C THR A 609 1.59 18.16 -0.81
N ILE A 610 1.19 19.18 -0.05
CA ILE A 610 2.06 20.31 0.31
C ILE A 610 3.23 19.79 1.14
N ASP A 611 2.94 18.97 2.15
CA ASP A 611 3.95 18.31 2.99
C ASP A 611 4.92 17.45 2.19
N MET A 612 4.43 16.62 1.27
CA MET A 612 5.28 15.84 0.38
C MET A 612 6.15 16.73 -0.54
N CYS A 613 5.61 17.84 -1.04
CA CYS A 613 6.37 18.82 -1.83
C CYS A 613 7.47 19.50 -1.01
N VAL A 614 7.22 19.82 0.27
CA VAL A 614 8.25 20.32 1.20
C VAL A 614 9.37 19.30 1.36
N GLY A 615 9.05 18.01 1.50
CA GLY A 615 10.04 16.93 1.50
C GLY A 615 10.94 16.92 0.26
N SER A 616 10.33 17.06 -0.93
CA SER A 616 11.08 17.21 -2.18
C SER A 616 11.97 18.45 -2.22
N LEU A 617 11.48 19.59 -1.70
CA LEU A 617 12.24 20.83 -1.63
C LEU A 617 13.45 20.72 -0.69
N ILE A 618 13.30 20.02 0.45
CA ILE A 618 14.39 19.71 1.38
C ILE A 618 15.48 18.91 0.64
N VAL A 619 15.09 17.86 -0.08
CA VAL A 619 16.02 17.01 -0.85
C VAL A 619 16.71 17.80 -1.96
N PHE A 620 15.97 18.61 -2.71
CA PHE A 620 16.50 19.45 -3.77
C PHE A 620 17.55 20.44 -3.24
N THR A 621 17.22 21.13 -2.14
CA THR A 621 18.12 22.09 -1.48
C THR A 621 19.37 21.39 -0.95
N TRP A 622 19.21 20.23 -0.31
CA TRP A 622 20.32 19.44 0.20
C TRP A 622 21.24 18.98 -0.95
N HIS A 623 20.70 18.49 -2.06
CA HIS A 623 21.51 18.09 -3.21
C HIS A 623 22.29 19.26 -3.82
N LYS A 624 21.70 20.46 -3.84
CA LYS A 624 22.37 21.68 -4.30
C LYS A 624 23.52 22.09 -3.39
N LEU A 625 23.37 21.90 -2.07
CA LEU A 625 24.41 22.22 -1.09
C LEU A 625 25.50 21.15 -0.99
N ASN A 626 25.13 19.86 -0.98
CA ASN A 626 26.04 18.73 -0.74
C ASN A 626 25.53 17.41 -1.35
N ARG A 627 25.82 17.19 -2.64
CA ARG A 627 25.32 16.04 -3.41
C ARG A 627 25.70 14.66 -2.84
N LYS A 628 26.96 14.47 -2.40
CA LYS A 628 27.44 13.16 -1.87
C LYS A 628 26.85 12.81 -0.50
N LYS A 629 26.72 13.79 0.39
CA LYS A 629 26.16 13.59 1.74
C LYS A 629 24.63 13.43 1.70
N GLY A 630 23.96 14.14 0.79
CA GLY A 630 22.51 14.05 0.60
C GLY A 630 22.06 12.64 0.22
N ALA A 631 22.68 12.03 -0.80
CA ALA A 631 22.28 10.70 -1.27
C ALA A 631 22.32 9.60 -0.20
N LEU A 632 23.27 9.68 0.74
CA LEU A 632 23.44 8.69 1.81
C LEU A 632 22.55 8.95 3.03
N MET A 633 22.26 10.21 3.34
CA MET A 633 21.54 10.60 4.56
C MET A 633 20.03 10.76 4.35
N VAL A 634 19.59 11.17 3.15
CA VAL A 634 18.17 11.44 2.88
C VAL A 634 17.27 10.27 3.29
N PRO A 635 17.57 9.01 2.93
CA PRO A 635 16.69 7.92 3.33
C PRO A 635 16.68 7.67 4.85
N ALA A 636 17.80 7.88 5.54
CA ALA A 636 17.89 7.74 7.00
C ALA A 636 17.10 8.85 7.74
N VAL A 637 17.19 10.09 7.25
CA VAL A 637 16.43 11.24 7.77
C VAL A 637 14.93 11.04 7.54
N ALA A 638 14.55 10.70 6.31
CA ALA A 638 13.16 10.43 5.94
C ALA A 638 12.56 9.28 6.77
N SER A 639 13.31 8.19 6.95
CA SER A 639 12.89 7.08 7.81
C SER A 639 12.73 7.52 9.27
N GLY A 640 13.60 8.40 9.76
CA GLY A 640 13.49 8.98 11.10
C GLY A 640 12.20 9.79 11.28
N PHE A 641 11.86 10.63 10.31
CA PHE A 641 10.60 11.37 10.30
C PHE A 641 9.37 10.46 10.28
N ILE A 642 9.30 9.50 9.34
CA ILE A 642 8.19 8.55 9.23
C ILE A 642 8.05 7.72 10.52
N CYS A 643 9.16 7.23 11.06
CA CYS A 643 9.15 6.36 12.23
C CYS A 643 8.82 7.12 13.53
N GLY A 644 9.32 8.34 13.71
CA GLY A 644 9.10 9.10 14.94
C GLY A 644 7.64 9.52 15.10
N ASP A 645 7.06 10.07 14.03
CA ASP A 645 5.64 10.41 13.96
C ASP A 645 4.75 9.16 14.05
N GLY A 646 5.07 8.11 13.28
CA GLY A 646 4.36 6.84 13.32
C GLY A 646 4.42 6.11 14.66
N LEU A 647 5.51 6.25 15.44
CA LEU A 647 5.61 5.65 16.78
C LEU A 647 4.83 6.45 17.84
N TRP A 648 4.71 7.78 17.68
CA TRP A 648 3.90 8.62 18.58
C TRP A 648 2.41 8.23 18.56
N MET A 649 1.93 7.62 17.47
CA MET A 649 0.58 7.06 17.37
C MET A 649 0.27 6.04 18.47
N LEU A 650 1.29 5.38 19.06
CA LEU A 650 1.12 4.44 20.16
C LEU A 650 0.70 5.18 21.46
N PRO A 651 1.51 6.10 22.05
CA PRO A 651 1.08 6.91 23.19
C PRO A 651 -0.22 7.66 22.96
N SER A 652 -0.39 8.33 21.83
CA SER A 652 -1.58 9.15 21.58
C SER A 652 -2.86 8.31 21.54
N SER A 653 -2.78 7.08 21.01
CA SER A 653 -3.89 6.14 21.02
C SER A 653 -4.21 5.62 22.41
N LEU A 654 -3.20 5.35 23.24
CA LEU A 654 -3.38 4.96 24.64
C LEU A 654 -3.99 6.08 25.48
N LEU A 655 -3.53 7.32 25.31
CA LEU A 655 -4.10 8.50 25.97
C LEU A 655 -5.56 8.70 25.58
N ALA A 656 -5.88 8.59 24.29
CA ALA A 656 -7.25 8.67 23.81
C ALA A 656 -8.13 7.51 24.33
N LEU A 657 -7.60 6.29 24.47
CA LEU A 657 -8.31 5.17 25.10
C LEU A 657 -8.57 5.43 26.60
N ALA A 658 -7.63 6.09 27.28
CA ALA A 658 -7.78 6.54 28.66
C ALA A 658 -8.67 7.79 28.81
N LYS A 659 -9.29 8.27 27.71
CA LYS A 659 -10.12 9.49 27.67
C LYS A 659 -9.38 10.74 28.13
N VAL A 660 -8.07 10.80 27.86
CA VAL A 660 -7.26 11.99 28.09
C VAL A 660 -7.30 12.84 26.83
N ASP A 661 -7.97 13.99 26.93
CA ASP A 661 -8.02 14.97 25.86
C ASP A 661 -6.77 15.86 25.86
N PRO A 662 -6.33 16.34 24.69
CA PRO A 662 -5.22 17.27 24.64
C PRO A 662 -5.60 18.63 25.24
N PRO A 663 -4.69 19.27 25.98
CA PRO A 663 -5.05 20.38 26.87
C PRO A 663 -5.26 21.73 26.15
N ILE A 664 -4.68 21.94 24.96
CA ILE A 664 -4.69 23.24 24.29
C ILE A 664 -5.38 23.11 22.93
N CYS A 665 -6.36 23.97 22.63
CA CYS A 665 -6.89 24.14 21.29
C CYS A 665 -6.25 25.35 20.61
N VAL A 666 -5.46 25.14 19.55
CA VAL A 666 -5.01 26.24 18.67
C VAL A 666 -5.94 26.33 17.46
N LYS A 667 -6.69 27.42 17.32
CA LYS A 667 -7.56 27.68 16.17
C LYS A 667 -7.12 28.91 15.40
N PHE A 668 -7.26 28.85 14.07
CA PHE A 668 -7.00 29.97 13.18
C PHE A 668 -8.33 30.55 12.70
N VAL A 669 -8.63 31.77 13.13
CA VAL A 669 -9.87 32.49 12.80
C VAL A 669 -9.55 33.73 11.97
N ALA A 670 -10.50 34.16 11.14
CA ALA A 670 -10.41 35.46 10.51
C ALA A 670 -10.56 36.53 11.58
N ILE A 671 -9.81 37.63 11.46
CA ILE A 671 -10.13 38.85 12.19
C ILE A 671 -11.34 39.43 11.45
N GLU A 672 -12.52 39.37 12.07
CA GLU A 672 -13.74 40.01 11.55
C GLU A 672 -13.64 41.54 11.62
#